data_AF-A0A7K6YUL7-F1
#
_entry.id   AF-A0A7K6YUL7-F1
#
_cell.length_a   1.000
_cell.length_b   1.000
_cell.length_c   1.000
_cell.angle_alpha   90.00
_cell.angle_beta   90.00
_cell.angle_gamma   90.00
#
_symmetry.space_group_name_H-M   'P 1'
#
loop_
_entity.id
_entity.type
_entity.pdbx_description
1 polymer ?
#
loop_
_entity_poly.entity_id
_entity_poly.type
_entity_poly.pdbx_seq_one_letter_code
_entity_poly.pdbx_strand_id
1 'polypeptide(L)'
;QHPFRAEVKVTAEGQDLTLELEKNGNLFAPGYTETHYSQTGKPQTASLTHTDHCFYHGVVRGRERSSVVLSTCRGLRGLIVLSSNSSYILEPVPDSPDQHLIYRLDDLRLQRGACGYQGTGDTAKDWLRDFTTGMKPPRQRVKRETLQATKYVELLLVADHAEFQKRHFNIEETRLKLVEAANYVDKFYRSLNIRIALVGLEIWSNGNKCHVSENPYSTLKSFLAWSSKERVHRKHDNAQLITGVPFQGTTVGLAPVMAMCSDFQSGGVNMDHSDNAIGVAATIAHEMGHNFGMNHDSPGCCTTPAEDGGCIMASATGHPFPRVFNRCNRKELEKYLQSGGGMCLSNMPDTKEMYGGKKCGNGYLEEGEECDCGEVEECNNPCCDASTCSLKLGAECAHGSCCHQCKLMSPGTLCRERSGLCDLPEYCTGESPFCPPNSYQIDGASCDGGKAYCYSGMCLTYKDQCLQLWGPGARPAPDACFEKVNAAGDTYGNCGKDINGNYRKCEMRDAKCGKIQCQSSASKPLQSNAVAIDTTIRMQRTELRCRGTHVYGSDSEENDLLDPGLVLTGTKCGSHHVCFEGRCQNTSIIFDSESCSKKCHGHGVCNNNKNCHCNQGWAPPFCNKPGRGGSLDSGPPMPEGPSVVVITLAVLAPILLLIGIVFLFYYLKCWNKFAICSLKKTPQFSDASGNGHANPAFKLKTPQEQRKVIGFPEIPSKPPPQQAPGLQRNTQQPPSFSAGHSCGVGQPPRPAQPPPAKDGSRRTPPSRPAPPAPKPPISQDISRPRPPQRALPANPVPARPRAWPGNGPPISLPPAHPRAPGRLQPAAQNTGVGTAGAANILKAGQPGSRGH
;
A
#
# COMPACT_ATOMS: atom_id res chain seq x y z
N GLN A 1 30.29 6.26 16.49
CA GLN A 1 29.07 6.95 16.90
C GLN A 1 28.31 7.34 15.64
N HIS A 2 27.02 7.01 15.53
CA HIS A 2 26.18 7.37 14.39
C HIS A 2 25.25 8.52 14.79
N PRO A 3 25.59 9.78 14.47
CA PRO A 3 24.80 10.93 14.90
C PRO A 3 23.43 10.96 14.19
N PHE A 4 22.47 11.69 14.74
CA PHE A 4 21.16 11.81 14.11
C PHE A 4 21.21 12.57 12.77
N ARG A 5 21.98 13.68 12.73
CA ARG A 5 22.33 14.42 11.51
C ARG A 5 23.82 14.28 11.24
N ALA A 6 24.19 14.13 9.98
CA ALA A 6 25.58 14.09 9.55
C ALA A 6 25.76 14.92 8.29
N GLU A 7 26.90 15.58 8.17
CA GLU A 7 27.35 16.17 6.92
C GLU A 7 28.52 15.36 6.41
N VAL A 8 28.42 14.89 5.17
CA VAL A 8 29.47 14.09 4.54
C VAL A 8 29.87 14.78 3.25
N LYS A 9 31.16 15.10 3.12
CA LYS A 9 31.71 15.65 1.89
C LYS A 9 32.34 14.53 1.06
N VAL A 10 31.90 14.36 -0.18
CA VAL A 10 32.47 13.40 -1.14
C VAL A 10 32.84 14.13 -2.42
N THR A 11 33.85 13.65 -3.14
CA THR A 11 34.25 14.24 -4.42
C THR A 11 33.95 13.24 -5.54
N ALA A 12 33.06 13.62 -6.47
CA ALA A 12 32.71 12.81 -7.64
C ALA A 12 33.08 13.58 -8.91
N GLU A 13 33.85 12.97 -9.81
CA GLU A 13 34.24 13.58 -11.10
C GLU A 13 34.84 14.99 -11.00
N GLY A 14 35.63 15.23 -9.94
CA GLY A 14 36.25 16.53 -9.67
C GLY A 14 35.32 17.57 -9.05
N GLN A 15 34.06 17.21 -8.76
CA GLN A 15 33.10 18.05 -8.07
C GLN A 15 32.95 17.63 -6.61
N ASP A 16 33.07 18.59 -5.69
CA ASP A 16 32.75 18.38 -4.28
C ASP A 16 31.23 18.41 -4.07
N LEU A 17 30.70 17.32 -3.50
CA LEU A 17 29.32 17.14 -3.12
C LEU A 17 29.23 17.12 -1.59
N THR A 18 28.41 17.99 -1.04
CA THR A 18 28.13 18.00 0.40
C THR A 18 26.78 17.34 0.63
N LEU A 19 26.79 16.18 1.26
CA LEU A 19 25.62 15.37 1.56
C LEU A 19 25.11 15.76 2.94
N GLU A 20 23.86 16.22 3.00
CA GLU A 20 23.15 16.51 4.24
C GLU A 20 22.31 15.29 4.58
N LEU A 21 22.74 14.55 5.60
CA LEU A 21 22.19 13.26 5.98
C LEU A 21 21.39 13.39 7.27
N GLU A 22 20.24 12.75 7.25
CA GLU A 22 19.39 12.53 8.40
C GLU A 22 19.15 11.04 8.57
N LYS A 23 19.31 10.56 9.80
CA LYS A 23 19.10 9.16 10.14
C LYS A 23 17.66 8.78 9.81
N ASN A 24 17.45 7.64 9.14
CA ASN A 24 16.10 7.17 8.81
C ASN A 24 15.43 6.59 10.06
N GLY A 25 14.94 7.47 10.94
CA GLY A 25 14.38 7.11 12.24
C GLY A 25 13.32 6.01 12.14
N ASN A 26 12.44 6.13 11.15
CA ASN A 26 11.23 5.32 11.09
C ASN A 26 11.41 4.02 10.30
N LEU A 27 12.65 3.61 10.04
CA LEU A 27 12.94 2.37 9.32
C LEU A 27 12.55 1.13 10.14
N PHE A 28 12.70 1.18 11.45
CA PHE A 28 12.38 0.09 12.36
C PHE A 28 11.10 0.40 13.15
N ALA A 29 10.15 -0.52 13.11
CA ALA A 29 8.91 -0.43 13.87
C ALA A 29 9.15 -0.81 15.35
N PRO A 30 8.24 -0.41 16.26
CA PRO A 30 8.18 -0.93 17.62
C PRO A 30 8.20 -2.44 17.69
N GLY A 31 8.80 -2.98 18.75
CA GLY A 31 8.91 -4.41 18.90
C GLY A 31 9.63 -5.12 17.74
N TYR A 32 10.44 -4.39 16.95
CA TYR A 32 11.28 -5.00 15.91
C TYR A 32 12.11 -6.12 16.50
N THR A 33 12.07 -7.27 15.82
CA THR A 33 12.78 -8.48 16.25
C THR A 33 13.63 -9.06 15.13
N GLU A 34 14.84 -9.47 15.50
CA GLU A 34 15.73 -10.21 14.62
C GLU A 34 15.82 -11.66 15.08
N THR A 35 15.53 -12.59 14.19
CA THR A 35 15.55 -14.02 14.48
C THR A 35 16.59 -14.72 13.63
N HIS A 36 17.51 -15.44 14.28
CA HIS A 36 18.38 -16.42 13.64
C HIS A 36 18.26 -17.75 14.38
N TYR A 37 18.98 -18.78 13.93
CA TYR A 37 18.86 -20.13 14.48
C TYR A 37 20.21 -20.66 14.94
N SER A 38 20.22 -21.29 16.12
CA SER A 38 21.39 -22.01 16.64
C SER A 38 21.73 -23.23 15.77
N GLN A 39 22.89 -23.83 16.00
CA GLN A 39 23.28 -25.11 15.37
C GLN A 39 22.28 -26.26 15.68
N THR A 40 21.56 -26.16 16.80
CA THR A 40 20.50 -27.12 17.17
C THR A 40 19.14 -26.77 16.55
N GLY A 41 19.06 -25.73 15.73
CA GLY A 41 17.84 -25.28 15.05
C GLY A 41 16.85 -24.54 15.95
N LYS A 42 17.25 -24.14 17.16
CA LYS A 42 16.39 -23.34 18.04
C LYS A 42 16.42 -21.88 17.61
N PRO A 43 15.26 -21.20 17.56
CA PRO A 43 15.21 -19.77 17.25
C PRO A 43 15.88 -18.96 18.36
N GLN A 44 16.76 -18.05 17.95
CA GLN A 44 17.42 -17.05 18.75
C GLN A 44 16.88 -15.70 18.29
N THR A 45 15.87 -15.22 19.01
CA THR A 45 15.23 -13.94 18.72
C THR A 45 15.79 -12.88 19.66
N ALA A 46 16.35 -11.83 19.07
CA ALA A 46 16.71 -10.62 19.78
C ALA A 46 15.65 -9.56 19.51
N SER A 47 15.00 -9.08 20.57
CA SER A 47 14.33 -7.78 20.55
C SER A 47 15.42 -6.75 20.73
N LEU A 48 15.62 -5.90 19.73
CA LEU A 48 16.72 -4.96 19.78
C LEU A 48 16.24 -3.61 20.24
N THR A 49 16.80 -3.13 21.35
CA THR A 49 16.75 -1.72 21.76
C THR A 49 17.69 -0.93 20.87
N HIS A 50 17.36 -0.81 19.59
CA HIS A 50 18.19 -0.08 18.67
C HIS A 50 17.87 1.40 18.82
N THR A 51 18.81 2.17 19.35
CA THR A 51 18.81 3.64 19.24
C THR A 51 20.07 4.11 18.50
N ASP A 52 20.95 3.18 18.11
CA ASP A 52 22.20 3.43 17.38
C ASP A 52 22.32 2.55 16.11
N HIS A 53 21.57 2.89 15.07
CA HIS A 53 21.72 2.39 13.72
C HIS A 53 22.36 3.44 12.82
N CYS A 54 22.70 3.01 11.62
CA CYS A 54 23.61 3.67 10.71
C CYS A 54 23.01 3.86 9.31
N PHE A 55 21.69 3.83 9.16
CA PHE A 55 20.96 4.07 7.91
C PHE A 55 20.41 5.49 7.83
N TYR A 56 20.60 6.15 6.69
CA TYR A 56 20.34 7.57 6.49
C TYR A 56 19.63 7.82 5.17
N HIS A 57 18.82 8.86 5.16
CA HIS A 57 18.32 9.55 3.98
C HIS A 57 18.86 10.97 3.94
N GLY A 58 18.89 11.60 2.78
CA GLY A 58 19.40 12.96 2.69
C GLY A 58 19.21 13.60 1.34
N VAL A 59 19.87 14.74 1.19
CA VAL A 59 19.94 15.54 -0.03
C VAL A 59 21.37 16.04 -0.23
N VAL A 60 21.65 16.55 -1.43
CA VAL A 60 22.91 17.23 -1.73
C VAL A 60 22.70 18.73 -1.61
N ARG A 61 23.50 19.38 -0.77
CA ARG A 61 23.42 20.82 -0.50
C ARG A 61 23.45 21.62 -1.80
N GLY A 62 22.49 22.54 -1.95
CA GLY A 62 22.38 23.42 -3.12
C GLY A 62 21.88 22.75 -4.40
N ARG A 63 21.41 21.48 -4.35
CA ARG A 63 20.78 20.80 -5.49
C ARG A 63 19.34 20.41 -5.18
N GLU A 64 18.41 21.17 -5.74
CA GLU A 64 16.98 20.86 -5.69
C GLU A 64 16.69 19.49 -6.34
N ARG A 65 15.77 18.72 -5.73
CA ARG A 65 15.38 17.36 -6.17
C ARG A 65 16.48 16.30 -6.10
N SER A 66 17.63 16.60 -5.50
CA SER A 66 18.63 15.58 -5.16
C SER A 66 18.10 14.64 -4.09
N SER A 67 18.68 13.44 -4.02
CA SER A 67 18.26 12.40 -3.08
C SER A 67 19.45 11.52 -2.71
N VAL A 68 19.65 11.28 -1.42
CA VAL A 68 20.72 10.45 -0.88
C VAL A 68 20.11 9.35 -0.01
N VAL A 69 20.63 8.14 -0.13
CA VAL A 69 20.34 6.99 0.74
C VAL A 69 21.67 6.32 1.07
N LEU A 70 22.03 6.28 2.35
CA LEU A 70 23.33 5.78 2.78
C LEU A 70 23.24 4.86 4.00
N SER A 71 24.19 3.95 4.09
CA SER A 71 24.57 3.17 5.26
C SER A 71 25.97 3.60 5.67
N THR A 72 26.16 3.87 6.96
CA THR A 72 27.47 4.19 7.57
C THR A 72 27.96 3.05 8.47
N CYS A 73 27.36 1.86 8.37
CA CYS A 73 27.54 0.77 9.34
C CYS A 73 28.94 0.13 9.26
N ARG A 74 29.48 0.01 8.05
CA ARG A 74 30.82 -0.53 7.76
C ARG A 74 31.46 0.32 6.66
N GLY A 75 31.76 1.57 6.99
CA GLY A 75 32.11 2.60 6.01
C GLY A 75 30.87 3.18 5.33
N LEU A 76 31.07 4.16 4.43
CA LEU A 76 30.00 4.78 3.67
C LEU A 76 29.64 3.91 2.48
N ARG A 77 28.36 3.55 2.40
CA ARG A 77 27.81 2.78 1.30
C ARG A 77 26.45 3.35 0.93
N GLY A 78 26.23 3.61 -0.36
CA GLY A 78 24.89 3.72 -0.91
C GLY A 78 24.78 4.60 -2.14
N LEU A 79 23.64 5.26 -2.30
CA LEU A 79 23.24 5.91 -3.54
C LEU A 79 23.09 7.42 -3.37
N ILE A 80 23.73 8.17 -4.28
CA ILE A 80 23.63 9.63 -4.40
C ILE A 80 23.00 9.94 -5.74
N VAL A 81 21.85 10.62 -5.73
CA VAL A 81 21.13 11.06 -6.93
C VAL A 81 21.18 12.58 -6.98
N LEU A 82 21.84 13.15 -7.98
CA LEU A 82 21.97 14.61 -8.13
C LEU A 82 20.84 15.20 -8.97
N SER A 83 20.48 14.49 -10.03
CA SER A 83 19.42 14.83 -10.98
C SER A 83 18.97 13.53 -11.63
N SER A 84 18.03 13.62 -12.58
CA SER A 84 17.65 12.48 -13.40
C SER A 84 18.90 11.85 -14.03
N ASN A 85 19.74 12.61 -14.74
CA ASN A 85 20.85 12.05 -15.52
C ASN A 85 22.20 11.90 -14.77
N SER A 86 22.20 11.97 -13.43
CA SER A 86 23.45 11.92 -12.67
C SER A 86 23.23 11.25 -11.32
N SER A 87 23.74 10.03 -11.20
CA SER A 87 23.74 9.30 -9.94
C SER A 87 25.03 8.49 -9.74
N TYR A 88 25.46 8.44 -8.48
CA TYR A 88 26.70 7.82 -8.06
C TYR A 88 26.43 6.78 -6.99
N ILE A 89 27.18 5.69 -7.05
CA ILE A 89 27.28 4.74 -5.96
C ILE A 89 28.54 5.01 -5.18
N LEU A 90 28.39 4.93 -3.86
CA LEU A 90 29.45 5.01 -2.88
C LEU A 90 29.56 3.64 -2.22
N GLU A 91 30.75 3.07 -2.13
CA GLU A 91 30.97 1.85 -1.37
C GLU A 91 32.39 1.79 -0.79
N PRO A 92 32.59 1.12 0.36
CA PRO A 92 33.93 0.95 0.92
C PRO A 92 34.79 0.07 0.03
N VAL A 93 36.09 0.37 -0.05
CA VAL A 93 37.07 -0.51 -0.70
C VAL A 93 37.20 -1.78 0.14
N PRO A 94 37.20 -2.98 -0.49
CA PRO A 94 37.46 -4.24 0.23
C PRO A 94 38.75 -4.13 1.05
N ASP A 95 38.69 -4.59 2.31
CA ASP A 95 39.82 -4.57 3.26
C ASP A 95 40.38 -3.16 3.61
N SER A 96 39.71 -2.08 3.21
CA SER A 96 40.11 -0.69 3.52
C SER A 96 38.88 0.19 3.78
N PRO A 97 38.24 0.07 4.96
CA PRO A 97 36.97 0.75 5.27
C PRO A 97 37.06 2.29 5.26
N ASP A 98 38.28 2.84 5.36
CA ASP A 98 38.56 4.28 5.33
C ASP A 98 38.71 4.85 3.91
N GLN A 99 38.72 3.99 2.89
CA GLN A 99 38.72 4.37 1.48
C GLN A 99 37.40 3.98 0.85
N HIS A 100 36.86 4.86 0.02
CA HIS A 100 35.59 4.65 -0.67
C HIS A 100 35.77 4.78 -2.17
N LEU A 101 35.08 3.92 -2.91
CA LEU A 101 34.89 4.04 -4.34
C LEU A 101 33.64 4.86 -4.58
N ILE A 102 33.75 5.83 -5.48
CA ILE A 102 32.60 6.55 -6.02
C ILE A 102 32.64 6.45 -7.55
N TYR A 103 31.57 5.88 -8.11
CA TYR A 103 31.47 5.63 -9.55
C TYR A 103 30.03 5.86 -10.01
N ARG A 104 29.83 6.04 -11.32
CA ARG A 104 28.48 6.26 -11.83
C ARG A 104 27.67 4.99 -11.68
N LEU A 105 26.39 5.14 -11.38
CA LEU A 105 25.47 4.01 -11.38
C LEU A 105 25.49 3.27 -12.74
N ASP A 106 25.76 4.01 -13.83
CA ASP A 106 25.90 3.47 -15.18
C ASP A 106 27.13 2.55 -15.37
N ASP A 107 28.08 2.52 -14.44
CA ASP A 107 29.25 1.66 -14.53
C ASP A 107 29.00 0.26 -13.93
N LEU A 108 27.88 0.06 -13.23
CA LEU A 108 27.53 -1.24 -12.62
C LEU A 108 27.12 -2.25 -13.68
N ARG A 109 27.89 -3.33 -13.85
CA ARG A 109 27.48 -4.41 -14.74
C ARG A 109 26.43 -5.28 -14.05
N LEU A 110 25.18 -5.16 -14.50
CA LEU A 110 24.06 -5.93 -13.96
C LEU A 110 23.73 -7.13 -14.83
N GLN A 111 23.42 -8.26 -14.17
CA GLN A 111 22.64 -9.29 -14.81
C GLN A 111 21.25 -8.72 -15.08
N ARG A 112 20.83 -8.69 -16.35
CA ARG A 112 19.47 -8.31 -16.69
C ARG A 112 18.53 -9.35 -16.10
N GLY A 113 17.67 -8.87 -15.22
CA GLY A 113 16.58 -9.64 -14.67
C GLY A 113 15.27 -9.24 -15.31
N ALA A 114 14.27 -10.09 -15.17
CA ALA A 114 12.89 -9.75 -15.42
C ALA A 114 12.03 -10.24 -14.27
N CYS A 115 10.88 -9.59 -14.08
CA CYS A 115 9.79 -10.23 -13.36
C CYS A 115 9.07 -11.12 -14.39
N GLY A 116 9.61 -12.31 -14.59
CA GLY A 116 9.13 -13.29 -15.56
C GLY A 116 9.17 -12.90 -17.06
N TYR A 117 9.60 -11.71 -17.52
CA TYR A 117 9.63 -11.39 -18.97
C TYR A 117 10.52 -10.23 -19.49
N GLN A 118 11.17 -10.41 -20.67
CA GLN A 118 11.79 -9.33 -21.48
C GLN A 118 10.94 -8.95 -22.71
N GLY A 119 10.54 -7.68 -22.84
CA GLY A 119 9.73 -7.18 -23.97
C GLY A 119 10.54 -6.72 -25.18
N THR A 120 10.04 -7.02 -26.39
CA THR A 120 10.40 -6.34 -27.65
C THR A 120 9.36 -5.26 -27.97
N GLY A 121 9.84 -4.07 -28.30
CA GLY A 121 8.98 -2.91 -28.59
C GLY A 121 8.42 -2.95 -30.01
N ASP A 122 7.11 -2.68 -30.15
CA ASP A 122 6.64 -1.60 -31.05
C ASP A 122 5.13 -1.29 -30.96
N THR A 123 4.81 0.00 -31.13
CA THR A 123 3.54 0.62 -31.55
C THR A 123 2.26 0.44 -30.70
N ALA A 124 1.92 1.46 -29.88
CA ALA A 124 0.55 1.72 -29.40
C ALA A 124 0.34 3.20 -29.02
N LYS A 125 0.35 4.11 -30.00
CA LYS A 125 0.26 5.57 -29.76
C LYS A 125 -1.17 6.13 -29.60
N ASP A 126 -2.22 5.38 -29.92
CA ASP A 126 -3.55 5.98 -30.16
C ASP A 126 -4.61 5.82 -29.05
N TRP A 127 -4.43 4.96 -28.05
CA TRP A 127 -5.52 4.64 -27.08
C TRP A 127 -5.67 5.62 -25.90
N LEU A 128 -4.60 6.32 -25.50
CA LEU A 128 -4.57 7.09 -24.24
C LEU A 128 -5.51 8.32 -24.24
N ARG A 129 -5.90 8.82 -25.42
CA ARG A 129 -6.73 10.03 -25.54
C ARG A 129 -8.21 9.76 -25.23
N ASP A 130 -8.71 8.56 -25.52
CA ASP A 130 -10.12 8.16 -25.29
C ASP A 130 -10.41 7.70 -23.85
N PHE A 131 -9.37 7.40 -23.06
CA PHE A 131 -9.51 6.98 -21.66
C PHE A 131 -9.99 8.10 -20.73
N THR A 132 -9.80 9.38 -21.09
CA THR A 132 -10.07 10.52 -20.20
C THR A 132 -11.54 10.95 -20.13
N THR A 133 -12.40 10.45 -21.03
CA THR A 133 -13.77 10.96 -21.21
C THR A 133 -14.89 9.97 -20.83
N GLY A 134 -14.58 8.71 -20.53
CA GLY A 134 -15.60 7.64 -20.53
C GLY A 134 -16.10 7.07 -19.19
N MET A 135 -15.41 7.27 -18.06
CA MET A 135 -15.80 6.63 -16.78
C MET A 135 -16.40 7.64 -15.80
N LYS A 136 -17.75 7.66 -15.69
CA LYS A 136 -18.41 8.21 -14.51
C LYS A 136 -18.35 7.16 -13.40
N PRO A 137 -17.60 7.37 -12.30
CA PRO A 137 -17.67 6.46 -11.16
C PRO A 137 -19.10 6.44 -10.60
N PRO A 138 -19.56 5.32 -10.01
CA PRO A 138 -20.77 5.34 -9.19
C PRO A 138 -20.62 6.45 -8.15
N ARG A 139 -21.68 7.24 -7.96
CA ARG A 139 -21.70 8.45 -7.12
C ARG A 139 -21.51 8.07 -5.64
N GLN A 140 -20.28 7.80 -5.22
CA GLN A 140 -19.83 7.89 -3.84
C GLN A 140 -18.59 8.77 -3.84
N ARG A 141 -18.76 9.99 -3.31
CA ARG A 141 -17.67 10.97 -3.16
C ARG A 141 -16.80 10.48 -2.00
N VAL A 142 -15.85 9.58 -2.26
CA VAL A 142 -14.79 9.33 -1.28
C VAL A 142 -14.07 10.66 -1.06
N LYS A 143 -13.99 11.11 0.19
CA LYS A 143 -13.29 12.34 0.54
C LYS A 143 -11.84 12.23 0.05
N ARG A 144 -11.36 13.23 -0.70
CA ARG A 144 -10.01 13.29 -1.30
C ARG A 144 -8.89 13.09 -0.26
N GLU A 145 -9.20 13.36 1.02
CA GLU A 145 -8.34 13.20 2.20
C GLU A 145 -7.92 11.73 2.47
N THR A 146 -8.78 10.73 2.26
CA THR A 146 -8.46 9.31 2.57
C THR A 146 -7.36 8.71 1.66
N LEU A 147 -7.28 9.22 0.42
CA LEU A 147 -6.25 8.86 -0.56
C LEU A 147 -4.98 9.71 -0.40
N GLN A 148 -5.06 10.84 0.29
CA GLN A 148 -3.92 11.74 0.55
C GLN A 148 -3.20 11.42 1.86
N ALA A 149 -3.83 10.69 2.78
CA ALA A 149 -3.19 10.24 4.01
C ALA A 149 -2.05 9.26 3.72
N THR A 150 -0.91 9.47 4.39
CA THR A 150 0.26 8.60 4.33
C THR A 150 -0.12 7.17 4.71
N LYS A 151 0.38 6.20 3.93
CA LYS A 151 0.19 4.77 4.20
C LYS A 151 1.46 4.19 4.81
N TYR A 152 1.31 3.23 5.69
CA TYR A 152 2.41 2.54 6.36
C TYR A 152 2.37 1.07 6.00
N VAL A 153 3.52 0.49 5.68
CA VAL A 153 3.67 -0.96 5.46
C VAL A 153 4.56 -1.51 6.56
N GLU A 154 3.99 -2.33 7.43
CA GLU A 154 4.70 -3.16 8.38
C GLU A 154 5.33 -4.35 7.65
N LEU A 155 6.63 -4.27 7.35
CA LEU A 155 7.36 -5.20 6.50
C LEU A 155 8.17 -6.21 7.31
N LEU A 156 8.01 -7.50 6.99
CA LEU A 156 8.87 -8.59 7.45
C LEU A 156 9.83 -9.01 6.33
N LEU A 157 11.13 -8.94 6.57
CA LEU A 157 12.15 -9.45 5.65
C LEU A 157 12.70 -10.80 6.11
N VAL A 158 12.87 -11.72 5.17
CA VAL A 158 13.38 -13.07 5.46
C VAL A 158 14.52 -13.40 4.51
N ALA A 159 15.67 -13.82 5.02
CA ALA A 159 16.76 -14.39 4.22
C ALA A 159 16.73 -15.92 4.32
N ASP A 160 16.71 -16.58 3.17
CA ASP A 160 16.82 -18.04 3.12
C ASP A 160 18.24 -18.51 3.46
N HIS A 161 18.42 -19.82 3.60
CA HIS A 161 19.70 -20.42 3.95
C HIS A 161 20.75 -20.20 2.84
N ALA A 162 20.34 -20.18 1.57
CA ALA A 162 21.26 -19.92 0.46
C ALA A 162 21.78 -18.47 0.47
N GLU A 163 20.94 -17.49 0.82
CA GLU A 163 21.38 -16.09 1.01
C GLU A 163 22.36 -15.98 2.18
N PHE A 164 22.11 -16.71 3.27
CA PHE A 164 23.06 -16.78 4.38
C PHE A 164 24.41 -17.40 3.97
N GLN A 165 24.39 -18.44 3.13
CA GLN A 165 25.60 -19.05 2.55
C GLN A 165 26.34 -18.07 1.63
N LYS A 166 25.60 -17.32 0.80
CA LYS A 166 26.15 -16.29 -0.11
C LYS A 166 26.90 -15.19 0.66
N ARG A 167 26.55 -14.96 1.92
CA ARG A 167 27.24 -14.05 2.86
C ARG A 167 28.19 -14.76 3.80
N HIS A 168 28.83 -15.83 3.34
CA HIS A 168 29.87 -16.54 4.08
C HIS A 168 29.42 -17.01 5.47
N PHE A 169 28.14 -17.36 5.63
CA PHE A 169 27.56 -17.77 6.92
C PHE A 169 27.70 -16.71 8.01
N ASN A 170 27.69 -15.43 7.63
CA ASN A 170 27.85 -14.30 8.55
C ASN A 170 26.50 -13.61 8.81
N ILE A 171 26.01 -13.74 10.05
CA ILE A 171 24.71 -13.19 10.46
C ILE A 171 24.67 -11.67 10.28
N GLU A 172 25.73 -10.96 10.69
CA GLU A 172 25.78 -9.50 10.62
C GLU A 172 25.87 -9.00 9.18
N GLU A 173 26.61 -9.68 8.29
CA GLU A 173 26.67 -9.27 6.88
C GLU A 173 25.34 -9.47 6.16
N THR A 174 24.67 -10.61 6.38
CA THR A 174 23.31 -10.85 5.86
C THR A 174 22.35 -9.79 6.39
N ARG A 175 22.33 -9.58 7.71
CA ARG A 175 21.49 -8.57 8.37
C ARG A 175 21.69 -7.19 7.77
N LEU A 176 22.94 -6.71 7.69
CA LEU A 176 23.26 -5.37 7.20
C LEU A 176 22.82 -5.16 5.75
N LYS A 177 22.90 -6.19 4.89
CA LYS A 177 22.41 -6.10 3.51
C LYS A 177 20.89 -6.00 3.46
N LEU A 178 20.18 -6.82 4.24
CA LEU A 178 18.71 -6.82 4.27
C LEU A 178 18.16 -5.48 4.76
N VAL A 179 18.74 -4.91 5.83
CA VAL A 179 18.32 -3.61 6.35
C VAL A 179 18.67 -2.49 5.39
N GLU A 180 19.82 -2.55 4.71
CA GLU A 180 20.15 -1.57 3.67
C GLU A 180 19.14 -1.62 2.52
N ALA A 181 18.73 -2.82 2.10
CA ALA A 181 17.69 -3.00 1.09
C ALA A 181 16.37 -2.35 1.54
N ALA A 182 15.94 -2.59 2.78
CA ALA A 182 14.74 -1.95 3.35
C ALA A 182 14.83 -0.41 3.36
N ASN A 183 16.01 0.15 3.65
CA ASN A 183 16.24 1.60 3.62
C ASN A 183 15.99 2.18 2.21
N TYR A 184 16.48 1.51 1.16
CA TYR A 184 16.15 1.90 -0.22
C TYR A 184 14.67 1.75 -0.56
N VAL A 185 14.03 0.65 -0.13
CA VAL A 185 12.60 0.42 -0.38
C VAL A 185 11.75 1.52 0.27
N ASP A 186 12.03 1.94 1.51
CA ASP A 186 11.37 3.12 2.13
C ASP A 186 11.54 4.36 1.25
N LYS A 187 12.76 4.62 0.76
CA LYS A 187 13.00 5.79 -0.10
C LYS A 187 12.18 5.75 -1.39
N PHE A 188 12.10 4.61 -2.06
CA PHE A 188 11.36 4.47 -3.32
C PHE A 188 9.85 4.73 -3.12
N TYR A 189 9.29 4.18 -2.06
CA TYR A 189 7.85 4.29 -1.76
C TYR A 189 7.40 5.64 -1.22
N ARG A 190 8.31 6.47 -0.68
CA ARG A 190 8.00 7.86 -0.28
C ARG A 190 7.40 8.69 -1.43
N SER A 191 7.79 8.41 -2.68
CA SER A 191 7.22 9.08 -3.87
C SER A 191 5.73 8.81 -4.12
N LEU A 192 5.19 7.78 -3.48
CA LEU A 192 3.79 7.36 -3.48
C LEU A 192 3.08 7.66 -2.15
N ASN A 193 3.71 8.43 -1.25
CA ASN A 193 3.22 8.70 0.10
C ASN A 193 3.01 7.42 0.93
N ILE A 194 3.89 6.44 0.73
CA ILE A 194 3.95 5.18 1.49
C ILE A 194 5.27 5.16 2.28
N ARG A 195 5.21 4.73 3.54
CA ARG A 195 6.36 4.55 4.43
C ARG A 195 6.53 3.06 4.75
N ILE A 196 7.77 2.60 4.80
CA ILE A 196 8.10 1.22 5.11
C ILE A 196 8.66 1.17 6.53
N ALA A 197 8.06 0.32 7.37
CA ALA A 197 8.48 0.10 8.75
C ALA A 197 8.80 -1.39 8.94
N LEU A 198 10.06 -1.71 9.21
CA LEU A 198 10.49 -3.08 9.47
C LEU A 198 9.97 -3.54 10.83
N VAL A 199 9.11 -4.55 10.85
CA VAL A 199 8.62 -5.19 12.08
C VAL A 199 9.43 -6.41 12.47
N GLY A 200 10.22 -6.96 11.54
CA GLY A 200 11.17 -8.00 11.87
C GLY A 200 12.06 -8.40 10.71
N LEU A 201 13.13 -9.09 11.06
CA LEU A 201 14.07 -9.70 10.14
C LEU A 201 14.33 -11.14 10.60
N GLU A 202 14.27 -12.09 9.68
CA GLU A 202 14.55 -13.49 9.99
C GLU A 202 15.58 -14.08 9.03
N ILE A 203 16.64 -14.69 9.57
CA ILE A 203 17.69 -15.35 8.79
C ILE A 203 17.61 -16.84 9.08
N TRP A 204 17.36 -17.64 8.05
CA TRP A 204 17.34 -19.10 8.15
C TRP A 204 18.76 -19.69 8.21
N SER A 205 19.51 -19.33 9.25
CA SER A 205 20.91 -19.70 9.45
C SER A 205 21.14 -21.21 9.68
N ASN A 206 20.08 -21.94 10.04
CA ASN A 206 20.11 -23.40 10.21
C ASN A 206 18.99 -24.06 9.39
N GLY A 207 19.13 -24.00 8.07
CA GLY A 207 18.22 -24.60 7.09
C GLY A 207 16.89 -23.83 6.90
N ASN A 208 16.33 -23.98 5.70
CA ASN A 208 15.10 -23.31 5.28
C ASN A 208 13.87 -23.75 6.11
N LYS A 209 12.93 -22.82 6.34
CA LYS A 209 11.66 -23.11 7.05
C LYS A 209 10.49 -23.37 6.11
N CYS A 210 10.68 -23.15 4.82
CA CYS A 210 9.81 -23.61 3.75
C CYS A 210 10.66 -24.21 2.62
N HIS A 211 9.99 -24.83 1.63
CA HIS A 211 10.67 -25.27 0.42
C HIS A 211 11.09 -24.05 -0.42
N VAL A 212 12.36 -24.00 -0.82
CA VAL A 212 12.94 -22.98 -1.71
C VAL A 212 13.65 -23.73 -2.83
N SER A 213 13.36 -23.37 -4.08
CA SER A 213 13.94 -23.98 -5.27
C SER A 213 14.12 -22.97 -6.39
N GLU A 214 14.77 -23.39 -7.48
CA GLU A 214 14.95 -22.56 -8.68
C GLU A 214 13.61 -22.20 -9.36
N ASN A 215 12.52 -22.92 -9.08
CA ASN A 215 11.20 -22.55 -9.55
C ASN A 215 10.59 -21.47 -8.63
N PRO A 216 10.38 -20.23 -9.13
CA PRO A 216 9.90 -19.12 -8.31
C PRO A 216 8.47 -19.32 -7.78
N TYR A 217 7.60 -20.07 -8.48
CA TYR A 217 6.23 -20.31 -8.01
C TYR A 217 6.17 -21.29 -6.85
N SER A 218 6.95 -22.36 -6.91
CA SER A 218 7.00 -23.35 -5.84
C SER A 218 7.54 -22.69 -4.57
N THR A 219 8.55 -21.83 -4.71
CA THR A 219 9.13 -21.02 -3.64
C THR A 219 8.11 -20.02 -3.09
N LEU A 220 7.45 -19.22 -3.95
CA LEU A 220 6.44 -18.25 -3.54
C LEU A 220 5.27 -18.91 -2.79
N LYS A 221 4.73 -20.00 -3.33
CA LYS A 221 3.65 -20.75 -2.67
C LYS A 221 4.05 -21.24 -1.28
N SER A 222 5.25 -21.83 -1.18
CA SER A 222 5.76 -22.35 0.10
C SER A 222 6.02 -21.24 1.11
N PHE A 223 6.55 -20.11 0.65
CA PHE A 223 6.85 -18.96 1.48
C PHE A 223 5.60 -18.27 2.01
N LEU A 224 4.60 -18.02 1.16
CA LEU A 224 3.33 -17.42 1.58
C LEU A 224 2.60 -18.32 2.60
N ALA A 225 2.63 -19.65 2.41
CA ALA A 225 2.07 -20.58 3.38
C ALA A 225 2.80 -20.58 4.73
N TRP A 226 4.11 -20.30 4.73
CA TRP A 226 4.89 -20.12 5.95
C TRP A 226 4.58 -18.76 6.60
N SER A 227 4.61 -17.66 5.84
CA SER A 227 4.35 -16.29 6.33
C SER A 227 2.95 -16.15 6.93
N SER A 228 1.94 -16.80 6.33
CA SER A 228 0.57 -16.83 6.86
C SER A 228 0.51 -17.43 8.28
N LYS A 229 1.31 -18.46 8.56
CA LYS A 229 1.43 -19.05 9.91
C LYS A 229 2.20 -18.13 10.85
N GLU A 230 3.26 -17.52 10.36
CA GLU A 230 4.12 -16.62 11.14
C GLU A 230 3.36 -15.37 11.61
N ARG A 231 2.37 -14.91 10.84
CA ARG A 231 1.54 -13.75 11.18
C ARG A 231 0.81 -13.87 12.52
N VAL A 232 0.55 -15.09 12.99
CA VAL A 232 -0.03 -15.35 14.32
C VAL A 232 0.91 -14.95 15.44
N HIS A 233 2.23 -15.06 15.23
CA HIS A 233 3.26 -14.76 16.21
C HIS A 233 3.81 -13.35 16.06
N ARG A 234 4.05 -12.91 14.82
CA ARG A 234 4.55 -11.57 14.49
C ARG A 234 3.60 -10.93 13.47
N LYS A 235 2.82 -9.96 13.91
CA LYS A 235 1.97 -9.17 13.01
C LYS A 235 2.83 -8.41 12.00
N HIS A 236 2.38 -8.40 10.75
CA HIS A 236 3.01 -7.71 9.63
C HIS A 236 1.97 -7.56 8.51
N ASP A 237 2.10 -6.52 7.71
CA ASP A 237 1.24 -6.24 6.56
C ASP A 237 1.71 -7.01 5.32
N ASN A 238 3.02 -7.16 5.17
CA ASN A 238 3.66 -7.79 4.01
C ASN A 238 4.95 -8.53 4.41
N ALA A 239 5.23 -9.66 3.75
CA ALA A 239 6.47 -10.40 3.95
C ALA A 239 7.22 -10.62 2.64
N GLN A 240 8.54 -10.45 2.65
CA GLN A 240 9.38 -10.59 1.46
C GLN A 240 10.53 -11.56 1.75
N LEU A 241 10.64 -12.61 0.93
CA LEU A 241 11.77 -13.54 0.97
C LEU A 241 12.88 -13.02 0.06
N ILE A 242 14.10 -12.98 0.58
CA ILE A 242 15.33 -12.77 -0.15
C ILE A 242 16.03 -14.14 -0.24
N THR A 243 16.28 -14.60 -1.46
CA THR A 243 16.88 -15.91 -1.72
C THR A 243 18.21 -15.81 -2.44
N GLY A 244 19.18 -16.60 -1.99
CA GLY A 244 20.45 -16.81 -2.69
C GLY A 244 20.35 -17.89 -3.78
N VAL A 245 19.22 -18.61 -3.88
CA VAL A 245 18.97 -19.59 -4.93
C VAL A 245 18.66 -18.87 -6.24
N PRO A 246 19.39 -19.15 -7.34
CA PRO A 246 19.07 -18.59 -8.64
C PRO A 246 17.76 -19.16 -9.16
N PHE A 247 16.84 -18.31 -9.59
CA PHE A 247 15.63 -18.76 -10.26
C PHE A 247 15.91 -19.13 -11.72
N GLN A 248 15.05 -19.98 -12.28
CA GLN A 248 15.11 -20.38 -13.68
C GLN A 248 14.82 -19.18 -14.60
N GLY A 249 15.43 -19.20 -15.78
CA GLY A 249 15.26 -18.15 -16.79
C GLY A 249 15.86 -16.81 -16.38
N THR A 250 15.17 -15.72 -16.74
CA THR A 250 15.55 -14.36 -16.37
C THR A 250 14.84 -13.87 -15.11
N THR A 251 14.07 -14.71 -14.44
CA THR A 251 13.21 -14.29 -13.33
C THR A 251 14.02 -13.89 -12.10
N VAL A 252 13.78 -12.69 -11.58
CA VAL A 252 14.45 -12.20 -10.36
C VAL A 252 13.50 -11.99 -9.19
N GLY A 253 12.20 -11.99 -9.42
CA GLY A 253 11.18 -11.80 -8.40
C GLY A 253 9.82 -12.35 -8.83
N LEU A 254 8.96 -12.61 -7.85
CA LEU A 254 7.58 -13.00 -8.09
C LEU A 254 6.67 -12.67 -6.90
N ALA A 255 5.53 -12.02 -7.16
CA ALA A 255 4.52 -11.71 -6.15
C ALA A 255 3.08 -11.73 -6.69
N PRO A 256 2.07 -12.05 -5.84
CA PRO A 256 0.68 -11.96 -6.23
C PRO A 256 0.20 -10.51 -6.40
N VAL A 257 -0.59 -10.27 -7.44
CA VAL A 257 -1.16 -8.95 -7.73
C VAL A 257 -2.37 -8.66 -6.83
N MET A 258 -2.51 -7.40 -6.36
CA MET A 258 -3.61 -6.93 -5.48
C MET A 258 -3.71 -7.66 -4.13
N ALA A 259 -2.60 -8.19 -3.63
CA ALA A 259 -2.59 -9.05 -2.44
C ALA A 259 -2.12 -8.36 -1.14
N MET A 260 -1.78 -7.06 -1.18
CA MET A 260 -1.39 -6.33 0.03
C MET A 260 -2.48 -6.46 1.12
N CYS A 261 -2.06 -6.65 2.38
CA CYS A 261 -2.90 -6.95 3.55
C CYS A 261 -3.60 -8.33 3.56
N SER A 262 -3.54 -9.14 2.51
CA SER A 262 -4.09 -10.50 2.52
C SER A 262 -3.38 -11.39 3.55
N ASP A 263 -4.16 -12.15 4.33
CA ASP A 263 -3.68 -13.16 5.28
C ASP A 263 -2.94 -14.34 4.65
N PHE A 264 -3.13 -14.55 3.34
CA PHE A 264 -2.59 -15.70 2.64
C PHE A 264 -1.65 -15.33 1.49
N GLN A 265 -1.73 -14.10 0.99
CA GLN A 265 -1.07 -13.72 -0.27
C GLN A 265 -0.23 -12.45 -0.20
N SER A 266 -0.20 -11.74 0.94
CA SER A 266 0.56 -10.49 1.08
C SER A 266 2.05 -10.75 1.25
N GLY A 267 2.74 -10.88 0.12
CA GLY A 267 4.19 -11.03 0.10
C GLY A 267 4.75 -11.32 -1.29
N GLY A 268 6.05 -11.59 -1.34
CA GLY A 268 6.80 -11.88 -2.56
C GLY A 268 8.10 -12.63 -2.30
N VAL A 269 8.71 -13.13 -3.37
CA VAL A 269 10.04 -13.77 -3.35
C VAL A 269 10.98 -13.02 -4.29
N ASN A 270 12.22 -12.80 -3.85
CA ASN A 270 13.18 -11.92 -4.50
C ASN A 270 14.55 -12.60 -4.53
N MET A 271 15.06 -12.87 -5.72
CA MET A 271 16.42 -13.37 -5.92
C MET A 271 17.42 -12.25 -5.68
N ASP A 272 18.44 -12.49 -4.87
CA ASP A 272 19.56 -11.56 -4.74
C ASP A 272 20.51 -11.71 -5.95
N HIS A 273 20.31 -10.87 -6.97
CA HIS A 273 21.03 -10.91 -8.25
C HIS A 273 22.20 -9.94 -8.38
N SER A 274 22.51 -9.19 -7.31
CA SER A 274 23.61 -8.23 -7.27
C SER A 274 24.26 -8.22 -5.89
N ASP A 275 25.56 -7.96 -5.81
CA ASP A 275 26.21 -7.75 -4.51
C ASP A 275 25.72 -6.45 -3.85
N ASN A 276 25.35 -5.44 -4.64
CA ASN A 276 24.81 -4.20 -4.14
C ASN A 276 23.34 -4.35 -3.70
N ALA A 277 23.01 -3.88 -2.49
CA ALA A 277 21.68 -3.99 -1.91
C ALA A 277 20.59 -3.24 -2.71
N ILE A 278 20.95 -2.26 -3.54
CA ILE A 278 20.02 -1.55 -4.43
C ILE A 278 19.33 -2.54 -5.38
N GLY A 279 20.03 -3.58 -5.83
CA GLY A 279 19.47 -4.54 -6.79
C GLY A 279 18.31 -5.35 -6.24
N VAL A 280 18.49 -5.96 -5.07
CA VAL A 280 17.40 -6.67 -4.40
C VAL A 280 16.32 -5.70 -3.89
N ALA A 281 16.69 -4.48 -3.48
CA ALA A 281 15.71 -3.46 -3.09
C ALA A 281 14.78 -3.06 -4.24
N ALA A 282 15.32 -2.91 -5.45
CA ALA A 282 14.51 -2.63 -6.64
C ALA A 282 13.53 -3.78 -6.95
N THR A 283 13.99 -5.04 -6.81
CA THR A 283 13.12 -6.22 -6.95
C THR A 283 12.02 -6.21 -5.88
N ILE A 284 12.36 -6.02 -4.60
CA ILE A 284 11.37 -5.94 -3.51
C ILE A 284 10.34 -4.85 -3.80
N ALA A 285 10.79 -3.68 -4.26
CA ALA A 285 9.89 -2.59 -4.58
C ALA A 285 8.94 -2.92 -5.75
N HIS A 286 9.44 -3.60 -6.78
CA HIS A 286 8.64 -4.09 -7.90
C HIS A 286 7.59 -5.11 -7.45
N GLU A 287 7.99 -6.14 -6.70
CA GLU A 287 7.10 -7.19 -6.21
C GLU A 287 6.04 -6.66 -5.25
N MET A 288 6.42 -5.73 -4.36
CA MET A 288 5.45 -5.01 -3.54
C MET A 288 4.50 -4.17 -4.39
N GLY A 289 4.96 -3.63 -5.54
CA GLY A 289 4.13 -2.90 -6.49
C GLY A 289 3.01 -3.77 -7.04
N HIS A 290 3.29 -5.04 -7.35
CA HIS A 290 2.27 -6.02 -7.67
C HIS A 290 1.31 -6.25 -6.50
N ASN A 291 1.79 -6.41 -5.26
CA ASN A 291 0.90 -6.51 -4.10
C ASN A 291 -0.04 -5.29 -3.98
N PHE A 292 0.41 -4.10 -4.36
CA PHE A 292 -0.37 -2.86 -4.47
C PHE A 292 -1.29 -2.75 -5.70
N GLY A 293 -1.33 -3.77 -6.54
CA GLY A 293 -2.18 -3.81 -7.73
C GLY A 293 -1.63 -3.06 -8.94
N MET A 294 -0.33 -2.73 -8.95
CA MET A 294 0.33 -2.11 -10.10
C MET A 294 0.69 -3.19 -11.13
N ASN A 295 0.47 -2.86 -12.41
CA ASN A 295 0.89 -3.71 -13.52
C ASN A 295 2.25 -3.27 -14.03
N HIS A 296 2.82 -4.08 -14.92
CA HIS A 296 3.98 -3.64 -15.70
C HIS A 296 3.65 -2.39 -16.53
N ASP A 297 4.65 -1.54 -16.71
CA ASP A 297 4.51 -0.31 -17.46
C ASP A 297 4.17 -0.56 -18.92
N SER A 298 3.10 0.08 -19.39
CA SER A 298 2.76 0.10 -20.81
C SER A 298 3.62 1.09 -21.59
N PRO A 299 3.79 0.90 -22.92
CA PRO A 299 4.45 1.90 -23.77
C PRO A 299 3.88 3.30 -23.53
N GLY A 300 4.75 4.26 -23.19
CA GLY A 300 4.37 5.64 -22.88
C GLY A 300 4.04 5.94 -21.40
N CYS A 301 4.01 4.93 -20.51
CA CYS A 301 3.91 5.15 -19.06
C CYS A 301 5.25 5.51 -18.44
N CYS A 302 6.30 4.76 -18.77
CA CYS A 302 7.66 5.10 -18.37
C CYS A 302 8.26 6.11 -19.36
N THR A 303 8.27 7.38 -18.97
CA THR A 303 8.96 8.45 -19.71
C THR A 303 10.34 8.75 -19.14
N THR A 304 10.71 8.10 -18.03
CA THR A 304 12.02 8.24 -17.39
C THR A 304 13.03 7.44 -18.20
N PRO A 305 14.09 8.09 -18.74
CA PRO A 305 15.19 7.40 -19.39
C PRO A 305 15.84 6.33 -18.50
N ALA A 306 16.50 5.34 -19.11
CA ALA A 306 17.13 4.26 -18.37
C ALA A 306 18.23 4.81 -17.45
N GLU A 307 19.08 5.69 -17.97
CA GLU A 307 20.13 6.45 -17.27
C GLU A 307 19.61 7.22 -16.04
N ASP A 308 18.32 7.56 -16.05
CA ASP A 308 17.67 8.28 -14.95
C ASP A 308 17.15 7.34 -13.85
N GLY A 309 17.55 6.06 -13.92
CA GLY A 309 17.09 5.01 -13.03
C GLY A 309 15.72 4.47 -13.38
N GLY A 310 15.31 4.51 -14.65
CA GLY A 310 14.14 3.82 -15.19
C GLY A 310 12.85 3.91 -14.36
N CYS A 311 11.95 2.94 -14.54
CA CYS A 311 10.73 2.83 -13.76
C CYS A 311 10.67 1.49 -13.03
N ILE A 312 10.26 1.50 -11.75
CA ILE A 312 10.22 0.29 -10.90
C ILE A 312 9.36 -0.80 -11.51
N MET A 313 8.22 -0.43 -12.10
CA MET A 313 7.29 -1.37 -12.72
C MET A 313 7.62 -1.71 -14.18
N ALA A 314 8.83 -1.42 -14.67
CA ALA A 314 9.27 -1.95 -15.96
C ALA A 314 9.30 -3.49 -15.92
N SER A 315 8.91 -4.15 -17.01
CA SER A 315 8.81 -5.62 -17.05
C SER A 315 10.16 -6.34 -16.88
N ALA A 316 11.25 -5.65 -17.22
CA ALA A 316 12.61 -6.11 -17.01
C ALA A 316 13.37 -5.14 -16.10
N THR A 317 14.04 -5.68 -15.09
CA THR A 317 15.02 -4.94 -14.28
C THR A 317 16.29 -4.80 -15.11
N GLY A 318 16.36 -3.66 -15.79
CA GLY A 318 17.50 -3.25 -16.60
C GLY A 318 18.55 -2.48 -15.81
N HIS A 319 19.65 -2.18 -16.49
CA HIS A 319 20.68 -1.30 -16.00
C HIS A 319 20.46 0.13 -16.51
N PRO A 320 20.60 1.16 -15.66
CA PRO A 320 20.80 1.13 -14.20
C PRO A 320 19.53 0.73 -13.41
N PHE A 321 19.68 0.40 -12.12
CA PHE A 321 18.55 -0.09 -11.30
C PHE A 321 17.35 0.87 -11.29
N PRO A 322 16.12 0.34 -11.42
CA PRO A 322 14.94 1.17 -11.48
C PRO A 322 14.55 1.75 -10.10
N ARG A 323 14.12 3.02 -10.06
CA ARG A 323 13.93 3.79 -8.81
C ARG A 323 12.67 4.65 -8.77
N VAL A 324 12.01 4.85 -9.90
CA VAL A 324 10.88 5.79 -10.03
C VAL A 324 9.57 5.04 -10.25
N PHE A 325 8.55 5.37 -9.45
CA PHE A 325 7.16 5.06 -9.81
C PHE A 325 6.61 6.18 -10.69
N ASN A 326 6.06 5.82 -11.84
CA ASN A 326 5.52 6.79 -12.80
C ASN A 326 4.05 7.12 -12.51
N ARG A 327 3.48 8.01 -13.34
CA ARG A 327 2.09 8.49 -13.19
C ARG A 327 1.05 7.39 -13.42
N CYS A 328 1.33 6.39 -14.26
CA CYS A 328 0.44 5.24 -14.44
C CYS A 328 0.37 4.43 -13.16
N ASN A 329 1.52 4.08 -12.56
CA ASN A 329 1.56 3.30 -11.32
C ASN A 329 0.81 4.00 -10.17
N ARG A 330 0.94 5.32 -10.05
CA ARG A 330 0.17 6.11 -9.06
C ARG A 330 -1.34 5.99 -9.25
N LYS A 331 -1.83 6.04 -10.49
CA LYS A 331 -3.27 5.87 -10.78
C LYS A 331 -3.75 4.45 -10.50
N GLU A 332 -2.93 3.44 -10.75
CA GLU A 332 -3.24 2.05 -10.45
C GLU A 332 -3.35 1.83 -8.94
N LEU A 333 -2.40 2.36 -8.17
CA LEU A 333 -2.45 2.37 -6.71
C LEU A 333 -3.71 3.08 -6.19
N GLU A 334 -4.03 4.27 -6.69
CA GLU A 334 -5.24 5.00 -6.31
C GLU A 334 -6.50 4.16 -6.57
N LYS A 335 -6.57 3.47 -7.72
CA LYS A 335 -7.69 2.58 -8.05
C LYS A 335 -7.76 1.37 -7.12
N TYR A 336 -6.63 0.76 -6.78
CA TYR A 336 -6.55 -0.36 -5.84
C TYR A 336 -7.07 0.05 -4.46
N LEU A 337 -6.58 1.16 -3.90
CA LEU A 337 -7.03 1.69 -2.61
C LEU A 337 -8.52 2.06 -2.63
N GLN A 338 -9.01 2.65 -3.73
CA GLN A 338 -10.44 2.94 -3.90
C GLN A 338 -11.32 1.69 -3.97
N SER A 339 -10.77 0.54 -4.39
CA SER A 339 -11.55 -0.71 -4.43
C SER A 339 -11.73 -1.38 -3.06
N GLY A 340 -11.11 -0.82 -2.00
CA GLY A 340 -11.04 -1.40 -0.66
C GLY A 340 -9.79 -2.25 -0.44
N GLY A 341 -8.78 -2.13 -1.31
CA GLY A 341 -7.46 -2.72 -1.07
C GLY A 341 -6.62 -1.92 -0.07
N GLY A 342 -5.65 -2.55 0.58
CA GLY A 342 -4.72 -1.86 1.48
C GLY A 342 -5.31 -1.46 2.84
N MET A 343 -6.28 -2.23 3.35
CA MET A 343 -7.02 -1.88 4.59
C MET A 343 -6.12 -1.80 5.83
N CYS A 344 -5.07 -2.62 5.90
CA CYS A 344 -4.09 -2.63 6.98
C CYS A 344 -3.10 -1.46 6.98
N LEU A 345 -3.14 -0.57 5.98
CA LEU A 345 -2.05 0.41 5.78
C LEU A 345 -2.31 1.77 6.42
N SER A 346 -3.40 1.90 7.18
CA SER A 346 -3.86 3.18 7.76
C SER A 346 -3.48 3.34 9.23
N ASN A 347 -3.03 2.27 9.90
CA ASN A 347 -2.40 2.40 11.22
C ASN A 347 -0.97 2.90 11.04
N MET A 348 -0.69 4.04 11.67
CA MET A 348 0.69 4.39 11.99
C MET A 348 1.21 3.33 12.98
N PRO A 349 2.42 2.78 12.76
CA PRO A 349 3.08 1.96 13.78
C PRO A 349 3.11 2.71 15.12
N ASP A 350 3.01 2.00 16.25
CA ASP A 350 3.09 2.65 17.56
C ASP A 350 4.38 3.50 17.61
N THR A 351 4.33 4.76 18.01
CA THR A 351 5.53 5.62 17.98
C THR A 351 6.28 5.59 19.31
N LYS A 352 5.70 4.98 20.35
CA LYS A 352 6.29 4.91 21.70
C LYS A 352 7.63 4.18 21.76
N GLU A 353 7.92 3.37 20.73
CA GLU A 353 9.21 2.67 20.57
C GLU A 353 9.83 2.90 19.18
N MET A 354 9.36 3.90 18.41
CA MET A 354 9.97 4.19 17.10
C MET A 354 11.39 4.72 17.26
N TYR A 355 12.25 4.29 16.32
CA TYR A 355 13.69 4.50 16.37
C TYR A 355 14.05 5.95 15.94
N GLY A 356 15.11 6.54 16.52
CA GLY A 356 15.63 7.87 16.14
C GLY A 356 15.84 8.81 17.32
N GLY A 357 15.22 8.46 18.45
CA GLY A 357 15.05 9.36 19.58
C GLY A 357 13.96 10.39 19.26
N LYS A 358 13.29 10.88 20.30
CA LYS A 358 12.26 11.92 20.21
C LYS A 358 12.83 13.10 19.44
N LYS A 359 12.39 13.29 18.20
CA LYS A 359 12.82 14.41 17.38
C LYS A 359 11.60 15.14 16.88
N CYS A 360 11.46 16.31 17.49
CA CYS A 360 10.57 17.29 17.00
C CYS A 360 10.90 17.71 15.56
N GLY A 361 9.91 17.59 14.68
CA GLY A 361 9.94 18.01 13.30
C GLY A 361 10.14 16.87 12.29
N ASN A 362 10.01 15.61 12.70
CA ASN A 362 10.16 14.44 11.82
C ASN A 362 8.81 13.94 11.23
N GLY A 363 7.70 14.53 11.66
CA GLY A 363 6.32 14.23 11.21
C GLY A 363 5.65 13.03 11.87
N TYR A 364 6.24 12.47 12.94
CA TYR A 364 5.67 11.36 13.73
C TYR A 364 5.42 11.84 15.14
N LEU A 365 4.26 11.50 15.70
CA LEU A 365 3.94 11.91 17.07
C LEU A 365 4.64 10.97 18.05
N GLU A 366 5.81 11.32 18.59
CA GLU A 366 6.57 10.48 19.51
C GLU A 366 6.21 10.72 20.99
N GLU A 367 6.63 9.84 21.89
CA GLU A 367 6.31 9.97 23.33
C GLU A 367 6.93 11.26 23.90
N GLY A 368 6.12 12.14 24.50
CA GLY A 368 6.59 13.41 25.08
C GLY A 368 6.44 14.62 24.15
N GLU A 369 6.07 14.37 22.89
CA GLU A 369 5.54 15.38 21.98
C GLU A 369 4.02 15.39 22.05
N GLU A 370 3.41 16.55 21.83
CA GLU A 370 1.96 16.69 21.74
C GLU A 370 1.50 16.83 20.27
N CYS A 371 2.43 17.14 19.37
CA CYS A 371 2.22 17.25 17.92
C CYS A 371 3.57 17.24 17.18
N ASP A 372 3.62 16.72 15.95
CA ASP A 372 4.78 16.90 15.06
C ASP A 372 4.34 17.12 13.60
N CYS A 373 4.52 18.33 13.10
CA CYS A 373 4.11 18.75 11.76
C CYS A 373 5.25 18.84 10.73
N GLY A 374 6.40 18.24 11.03
CA GLY A 374 7.62 18.41 10.23
C GLY A 374 8.47 19.58 10.72
N GLU A 375 9.57 19.85 10.00
CA GLU A 375 10.51 20.94 10.33
C GLU A 375 9.82 22.31 10.31
N VAL A 376 10.42 23.31 10.97
CA VAL A 376 9.82 24.65 11.16
C VAL A 376 9.47 25.31 9.82
N GLU A 377 10.26 25.09 8.78
CA GLU A 377 10.08 25.63 7.44
C GLU A 377 8.94 24.92 6.67
N GLU A 378 8.62 23.68 7.02
CA GLU A 378 7.63 22.85 6.34
C GLU A 378 6.27 22.83 7.07
N CYS A 379 6.28 23.07 8.38
CA CYS A 379 5.10 23.02 9.21
C CYS A 379 4.13 24.17 8.93
N ASN A 380 3.03 23.84 8.25
CA ASN A 380 1.90 24.75 8.03
C ASN A 380 0.74 24.52 9.02
N ASN A 381 0.97 23.76 10.09
CA ASN A 381 -0.07 23.40 11.04
C ASN A 381 -0.30 24.54 12.05
N PRO A 382 -1.49 25.17 12.08
CA PRO A 382 -1.74 26.29 12.98
C PRO A 382 -1.79 25.86 14.46
N CYS A 383 -1.98 24.57 14.74
CA CYS A 383 -2.17 24.00 16.07
C CYS A 383 -0.87 23.54 16.74
N CYS A 384 0.18 23.32 15.96
CA CYS A 384 1.44 22.79 16.43
C CYS A 384 2.53 23.86 16.44
N ASP A 385 3.31 23.92 17.52
CA ASP A 385 4.57 24.65 17.53
C ASP A 385 5.68 23.72 17.02
N ALA A 386 6.10 23.91 15.77
CA ALA A 386 7.10 23.08 15.11
C ALA A 386 8.49 23.15 15.77
N SER A 387 8.76 24.18 16.59
CA SER A 387 10.05 24.31 17.26
C SER A 387 10.14 23.50 18.55
N THR A 388 8.99 23.19 19.17
CA THR A 388 8.92 22.48 20.45
C THR A 388 8.11 21.20 20.42
N CYS A 389 7.39 20.93 19.32
CA CYS A 389 6.48 19.81 19.13
C CYS A 389 5.43 19.70 20.25
N SER A 390 4.98 20.88 20.65
CA SER A 390 3.95 21.08 21.66
C SER A 390 2.73 21.73 21.02
N LEU A 391 1.56 21.44 21.56
CA LEU A 391 0.33 22.08 21.12
C LEU A 391 0.38 23.55 21.48
N LYS A 392 -0.05 24.41 20.55
CA LYS A 392 -0.20 25.83 20.85
C LYS A 392 -1.31 26.02 21.89
N LEU A 393 -1.21 27.10 22.65
CA LEU A 393 -2.16 27.40 23.72
C LEU A 393 -3.62 27.32 23.24
N GLY A 394 -4.42 26.46 23.88
CA GLY A 394 -5.83 26.25 23.55
C GLY A 394 -6.11 25.14 22.52
N ALA A 395 -5.07 24.56 21.90
CA ALA A 395 -5.20 23.38 21.06
C ALA A 395 -5.31 22.09 21.90
N GLU A 396 -6.15 21.16 21.45
CA GLU A 396 -6.32 19.80 21.99
C GLU A 396 -5.74 18.74 21.06
N CYS A 397 -5.53 19.10 19.80
CA CYS A 397 -4.96 18.25 18.78
C CYS A 397 -4.32 19.10 17.69
N ALA A 398 -3.44 18.48 16.89
CA ALA A 398 -2.87 19.09 15.70
C ALA A 398 -3.03 18.22 14.44
N HIS A 399 -2.98 16.90 14.58
CA HIS A 399 -2.94 15.96 13.47
C HIS A 399 -4.17 15.06 13.41
N GLY A 400 -4.25 14.24 12.36
CA GLY A 400 -5.27 13.22 12.24
C GLY A 400 -6.64 13.73 11.78
N SER A 401 -7.43 12.82 11.20
CA SER A 401 -8.74 13.14 10.61
C SER A 401 -9.83 13.41 11.64
N CYS A 402 -9.56 13.21 12.93
CA CYS A 402 -10.43 13.58 14.04
C CYS A 402 -10.00 14.88 14.73
N CYS A 403 -9.15 15.68 14.10
CA CYS A 403 -8.81 17.02 14.55
C CYS A 403 -9.38 18.09 13.62
N HIS A 404 -10.15 19.03 14.16
CA HIS A 404 -10.68 20.16 13.41
C HIS A 404 -10.49 21.46 14.17
N GLN A 405 -9.84 22.44 13.53
CA GLN A 405 -9.55 23.75 14.16
C GLN A 405 -8.86 23.59 15.53
N CYS A 406 -7.88 22.69 15.60
CA CYS A 406 -7.13 22.40 16.82
C CYS A 406 -7.97 21.80 17.97
N LYS A 407 -9.18 21.33 17.69
CA LYS A 407 -10.09 20.70 18.65
C LYS A 407 -10.43 19.28 18.23
N LEU A 408 -10.53 18.39 19.22
CA LEU A 408 -10.96 17.02 18.96
C LEU A 408 -12.39 17.04 18.44
N MET A 409 -12.64 16.29 17.38
CA MET A 409 -13.99 16.13 16.86
C MET A 409 -14.84 15.35 17.85
N SER A 410 -16.13 15.71 17.93
CA SER A 410 -17.07 15.08 18.85
C SER A 410 -17.15 13.55 18.62
N PRO A 411 -17.31 12.75 19.69
CA PRO A 411 -17.51 11.31 19.58
C PRO A 411 -18.65 10.97 18.61
N GLY A 412 -18.39 10.08 17.65
CA GLY A 412 -19.32 9.66 16.61
C GLY A 412 -19.28 10.51 15.33
N THR A 413 -18.35 11.46 15.22
CA THR A 413 -18.10 12.19 13.96
C THR A 413 -17.45 11.27 12.94
N LEU A 414 -17.99 11.19 11.72
CA LEU A 414 -17.44 10.34 10.67
C LEU A 414 -16.04 10.85 10.24
N CYS A 415 -15.00 10.06 10.49
CA CYS A 415 -13.63 10.40 10.11
C CYS A 415 -13.12 9.67 8.89
N ARG A 416 -13.68 8.48 8.60
CA ARG A 416 -13.40 7.75 7.38
C ARG A 416 -14.68 7.17 6.79
N GLU A 417 -14.93 7.53 5.54
CA GLU A 417 -16.00 6.95 4.75
C GLU A 417 -15.60 5.58 4.21
N ARG A 418 -16.60 4.72 3.97
CA ARG A 418 -16.39 3.46 3.25
C ARG A 418 -15.91 3.73 1.81
N SER A 419 -14.89 3.01 1.38
CA SER A 419 -14.30 3.09 0.04
C SER A 419 -14.92 2.07 -0.93
N GLY A 420 -15.57 1.03 -0.42
CA GLY A 420 -16.22 -0.01 -1.22
C GLY A 420 -17.37 -0.71 -0.50
N LEU A 421 -17.96 -1.72 -1.14
CA LEU A 421 -19.09 -2.49 -0.58
C LEU A 421 -18.70 -3.35 0.63
N CYS A 422 -17.42 -3.73 0.72
CA CYS A 422 -16.87 -4.55 1.79
C CYS A 422 -16.20 -3.73 2.89
N ASP A 423 -16.14 -2.42 2.73
CA ASP A 423 -15.55 -1.51 3.69
C ASP A 423 -16.60 -1.00 4.69
N LEU A 424 -16.18 -0.71 5.93
CA LEU A 424 -17.03 -0.17 7.00
C LEU A 424 -16.61 1.28 7.32
N PRO A 425 -17.53 2.14 7.78
CA PRO A 425 -17.16 3.50 8.20
C PRO A 425 -16.57 3.52 9.62
N GLU A 426 -15.69 4.48 9.89
CA GLU A 426 -15.13 4.75 11.22
C GLU A 426 -15.49 6.16 11.69
N TYR A 427 -15.69 6.24 13.00
CA TYR A 427 -16.11 7.44 13.69
C TYR A 427 -15.10 7.81 14.76
N CYS A 428 -14.87 9.10 14.92
CA CYS A 428 -14.02 9.64 15.98
C CYS A 428 -14.53 9.18 17.33
N THR A 429 -13.62 8.74 18.20
CA THR A 429 -13.94 8.41 19.59
C THR A 429 -14.14 9.67 20.44
N GLY A 430 -13.59 10.79 19.99
CA GLY A 430 -13.48 12.05 20.76
C GLY A 430 -12.39 12.04 21.83
N GLU A 431 -11.64 10.94 21.92
CA GLU A 431 -10.50 10.78 22.83
C GLU A 431 -9.16 10.80 22.07
N SER A 432 -9.19 10.58 20.76
CA SER A 432 -8.01 10.52 19.89
C SER A 432 -8.15 11.47 18.71
N PRO A 433 -7.06 12.15 18.30
CA PRO A 433 -7.04 12.96 17.09
C PRO A 433 -6.97 12.11 15.81
N PHE A 434 -6.64 10.82 15.92
CA PHE A 434 -6.62 9.87 14.82
C PHE A 434 -7.92 9.08 14.73
N CYS A 435 -8.36 8.81 13.50
CA CYS A 435 -9.47 7.91 13.25
C CYS A 435 -9.09 6.47 13.68
N PRO A 436 -10.04 5.67 14.19
CA PRO A 436 -9.78 4.27 14.49
C PRO A 436 -9.21 3.49 13.29
N PRO A 437 -8.51 2.37 13.52
CA PRO A 437 -7.99 1.53 12.46
C PRO A 437 -9.10 1.13 11.47
N ASN A 438 -8.72 1.08 10.20
CA ASN A 438 -9.63 0.80 9.10
C ASN A 438 -10.19 -0.63 9.23
N SER A 439 -11.51 -0.71 9.46
CA SER A 439 -12.24 -1.96 9.64
C SER A 439 -13.04 -2.29 8.38
N TYR A 440 -13.08 -3.57 8.02
CA TYR A 440 -13.82 -4.05 6.84
C TYR A 440 -14.61 -5.31 7.18
N GLN A 441 -15.59 -5.64 6.35
CA GLN A 441 -16.37 -6.87 6.50
C GLN A 441 -15.46 -8.09 6.39
N ILE A 442 -15.69 -9.08 7.26
CA ILE A 442 -14.89 -10.31 7.28
C ILE A 442 -14.88 -11.02 5.93
N ASP A 443 -13.76 -11.65 5.60
CA ASP A 443 -13.63 -12.42 4.36
C ASP A 443 -14.72 -13.49 4.25
N GLY A 444 -15.30 -13.64 3.05
CA GLY A 444 -16.46 -14.48 2.79
C GLY A 444 -17.82 -13.83 3.11
N ALA A 445 -17.87 -12.62 3.67
CA ALA A 445 -19.12 -11.86 3.78
C ALA A 445 -19.69 -11.55 2.38
N SER A 446 -21.01 -11.54 2.23
CA SER A 446 -21.62 -11.32 0.91
C SER A 446 -21.65 -9.84 0.52
N CYS A 447 -21.32 -9.56 -0.75
CA CYS A 447 -21.37 -8.22 -1.33
C CYS A 447 -22.05 -8.22 -2.71
N ASP A 448 -22.29 -7.02 -3.26
CA ASP A 448 -23.02 -6.80 -4.53
C ASP A 448 -24.36 -7.55 -4.62
N GLY A 449 -25.16 -7.47 -3.54
CA GLY A 449 -26.48 -8.10 -3.47
C GLY A 449 -26.45 -9.63 -3.60
N GLY A 450 -25.41 -10.30 -3.08
CA GLY A 450 -25.29 -11.75 -3.17
C GLY A 450 -24.42 -12.24 -4.32
N LYS A 451 -23.97 -11.36 -5.23
CA LYS A 451 -23.24 -11.75 -6.45
C LYS A 451 -21.76 -12.00 -6.22
N ALA A 452 -21.19 -11.49 -5.13
CA ALA A 452 -19.79 -11.67 -4.79
C ALA A 452 -19.59 -11.84 -3.28
N TYR A 453 -18.34 -12.09 -2.90
CA TYR A 453 -17.88 -12.18 -1.53
C TYR A 453 -16.76 -11.17 -1.28
N CYS A 454 -16.68 -10.69 -0.04
CA CYS A 454 -15.60 -9.85 0.44
C CYS A 454 -14.33 -10.67 0.60
N TYR A 455 -13.20 -10.10 0.18
CA TYR A 455 -11.89 -10.68 0.41
C TYR A 455 -10.87 -9.55 0.55
N SER A 456 -10.19 -9.50 1.70
CA SER A 456 -9.18 -8.48 2.04
C SER A 456 -9.68 -7.04 1.80
N GLY A 457 -10.93 -6.76 2.19
CA GLY A 457 -11.57 -5.45 2.04
C GLY A 457 -12.20 -5.16 0.67
N MET A 458 -11.98 -6.01 -0.33
CA MET A 458 -12.48 -5.83 -1.69
C MET A 458 -13.70 -6.71 -2.00
N CYS A 459 -14.63 -6.20 -2.81
CA CYS A 459 -15.73 -6.99 -3.37
C CYS A 459 -15.36 -7.47 -4.78
N LEU A 460 -14.89 -8.71 -4.90
CA LEU A 460 -14.30 -9.21 -6.15
C LEU A 460 -15.34 -9.86 -7.07
N THR A 461 -15.52 -9.29 -8.28
CA THR A 461 -16.42 -9.83 -9.31
C THR A 461 -15.66 -10.19 -10.60
N TYR A 462 -16.16 -11.17 -11.35
CA TYR A 462 -15.65 -11.47 -12.69
C TYR A 462 -15.75 -10.27 -13.63
N LYS A 463 -16.79 -9.45 -13.46
CA LYS A 463 -17.02 -8.28 -14.32
C LYS A 463 -15.91 -7.26 -14.13
N ASP A 464 -15.57 -6.96 -12.88
CA ASP A 464 -14.53 -5.97 -12.57
C ASP A 464 -13.15 -6.47 -13.02
N GLN A 465 -12.86 -7.76 -12.88
CA GLN A 465 -11.64 -8.37 -13.42
C GLN A 465 -11.60 -8.27 -14.96
N CYS A 466 -12.69 -8.57 -15.67
CA CYS A 466 -12.74 -8.38 -17.12
C CYS A 466 -12.57 -6.91 -17.54
N LEU A 467 -13.14 -5.96 -16.79
CA LEU A 467 -12.95 -4.53 -17.04
C LEU A 467 -11.51 -4.08 -16.76
N GLN A 468 -10.84 -4.66 -15.76
CA GLN A 468 -9.43 -4.41 -15.48
C GLN A 468 -8.51 -4.96 -16.58
N LEU A 469 -8.85 -6.12 -17.15
CA LEU A 469 -8.06 -6.74 -18.20
C LEU A 469 -8.27 -6.12 -19.58
N TRP A 470 -9.51 -5.73 -19.92
CA TRP A 470 -9.88 -5.36 -21.29
C TRP A 470 -10.45 -3.95 -21.45
N GLY A 471 -10.62 -3.21 -20.35
CA GLY A 471 -11.17 -1.87 -20.36
C GLY A 471 -12.71 -1.81 -20.46
N PRO A 472 -13.25 -0.60 -20.68
CA PRO A 472 -14.70 -0.36 -20.75
C PRO A 472 -15.42 -1.27 -21.76
N GLY A 473 -16.60 -1.75 -21.38
CA GLY A 473 -17.44 -2.60 -22.24
C GLY A 473 -17.14 -4.11 -22.13
N ALA A 474 -16.07 -4.49 -21.45
CA ALA A 474 -15.78 -5.89 -21.17
C ALA A 474 -16.78 -6.51 -20.17
N ARG A 475 -17.12 -7.78 -20.38
CA ARG A 475 -18.03 -8.56 -19.54
C ARG A 475 -17.52 -10.00 -19.36
N PRO A 476 -17.95 -10.71 -18.30
CA PRO A 476 -17.64 -12.13 -18.15
C PRO A 476 -18.19 -12.95 -19.32
N ALA A 477 -17.44 -13.95 -19.77
CA ALA A 477 -17.93 -14.91 -20.73
C ALA A 477 -18.93 -15.90 -20.08
N PRO A 478 -19.75 -16.62 -20.87
CA PRO A 478 -20.60 -17.69 -20.34
C PRO A 478 -19.80 -18.81 -19.67
N ASP A 479 -20.41 -19.51 -18.71
CA ASP A 479 -19.75 -20.57 -17.92
C ASP A 479 -19.13 -21.67 -18.79
N ALA A 480 -19.76 -21.99 -19.93
CA ALA A 480 -19.22 -22.95 -20.90
C ALA A 480 -17.80 -22.58 -21.41
N CYS A 481 -17.46 -21.29 -21.48
CA CYS A 481 -16.10 -20.86 -21.82
C CYS A 481 -15.11 -21.28 -20.75
N PHE A 482 -15.42 -21.07 -19.47
CA PHE A 482 -14.56 -21.49 -18.37
C PHE A 482 -14.41 -23.01 -18.36
N GLU A 483 -15.52 -23.75 -18.44
CA GLU A 483 -15.54 -25.21 -18.37
C GLU A 483 -14.78 -25.88 -19.52
N LYS A 484 -14.92 -25.38 -20.75
CA LYS A 484 -14.30 -26.00 -21.93
C LYS A 484 -12.85 -25.57 -22.11
N VAL A 485 -12.54 -24.29 -21.93
CA VAL A 485 -11.18 -23.78 -22.12
C VAL A 485 -10.29 -24.28 -20.99
N ASN A 486 -10.72 -24.16 -19.73
CA ASN A 486 -9.84 -24.48 -18.60
C ASN A 486 -9.69 -25.99 -18.34
N ALA A 487 -10.51 -26.82 -18.98
CA ALA A 487 -10.34 -28.27 -18.99
C ALA A 487 -9.18 -28.76 -19.89
N ALA A 488 -8.55 -27.86 -20.67
CA ALA A 488 -7.38 -28.20 -21.47
C ALA A 488 -6.17 -28.52 -20.58
N GLY A 489 -5.93 -27.71 -19.55
CA GLY A 489 -4.75 -27.83 -18.68
C GLY A 489 -3.46 -27.41 -19.39
N ASP A 490 -3.54 -26.43 -20.29
CA ASP A 490 -2.41 -25.87 -21.04
C ASP A 490 -2.20 -24.39 -20.70
N THR A 491 -1.27 -23.74 -21.39
CA THR A 491 -0.93 -22.31 -21.22
C THR A 491 -2.13 -21.37 -21.35
N TYR A 492 -3.15 -21.75 -22.14
CA TYR A 492 -4.28 -20.90 -22.48
C TYR A 492 -5.51 -21.14 -21.58
N GLY A 493 -5.65 -22.36 -21.05
CA GLY A 493 -6.74 -22.76 -20.18
C GLY A 493 -6.30 -23.73 -19.09
N ASN A 494 -6.17 -23.24 -17.86
CA ASN A 494 -5.70 -24.03 -16.71
C ASN A 494 -6.23 -23.50 -15.36
N CYS A 495 -5.99 -24.24 -14.28
CA CYS A 495 -6.28 -23.89 -12.89
C CYS A 495 -5.01 -23.49 -12.12
N GLY A 496 -4.12 -22.75 -12.78
CA GLY A 496 -2.80 -22.41 -12.29
C GLY A 496 -1.79 -23.54 -12.47
N LYS A 497 -0.58 -23.33 -11.95
CA LYS A 497 0.51 -24.29 -12.00
C LYS A 497 0.57 -25.16 -10.75
N ASP A 498 1.09 -26.38 -10.88
CA ASP A 498 1.44 -27.25 -9.75
C ASP A 498 2.81 -26.87 -9.15
N ILE A 499 3.25 -27.61 -8.13
CA ILE A 499 4.54 -27.38 -7.46
C ILE A 499 5.75 -27.57 -8.40
N ASN A 500 5.57 -28.30 -9.51
CA ASN A 500 6.60 -28.55 -10.49
C ASN A 500 6.57 -27.49 -11.61
N GLY A 501 5.64 -26.54 -11.57
CA GLY A 501 5.45 -25.52 -12.61
C GLY A 501 4.55 -25.95 -13.77
N ASN A 502 3.98 -27.16 -13.75
CA ASN A 502 3.14 -27.64 -14.85
C ASN A 502 1.72 -27.09 -14.76
N TYR A 503 1.13 -26.76 -15.90
CA TYR A 503 -0.26 -26.32 -15.96
C TYR A 503 -1.22 -27.41 -15.48
N ARG A 504 -2.09 -27.05 -14.54
CA ARG A 504 -3.09 -27.96 -13.99
C ARG A 504 -4.37 -27.85 -14.80
N LYS A 505 -4.86 -28.99 -15.28
CA LYS A 505 -6.23 -29.10 -15.79
C LYS A 505 -7.25 -28.75 -14.70
N CYS A 506 -8.28 -27.99 -15.06
CA CYS A 506 -9.40 -27.75 -14.17
C CYS A 506 -10.39 -28.92 -14.17
N GLU A 507 -10.81 -29.31 -12.98
CA GLU A 507 -12.07 -30.04 -12.80
C GLU A 507 -13.25 -29.12 -13.10
N MET A 508 -14.39 -29.69 -13.49
CA MET A 508 -15.57 -28.90 -13.85
C MET A 508 -16.00 -27.92 -12.76
N ARG A 509 -15.95 -28.35 -11.49
CA ARG A 509 -16.27 -27.50 -10.32
C ARG A 509 -15.27 -26.34 -10.10
N ASP A 510 -14.04 -26.50 -10.57
CA ASP A 510 -12.93 -25.58 -10.35
C ASP A 510 -12.71 -24.67 -11.57
N ALA A 511 -13.39 -24.95 -12.69
CA ALA A 511 -13.20 -24.25 -13.96
C ALA A 511 -13.35 -22.73 -13.85
N LYS A 512 -14.27 -22.25 -13.01
CA LYS A 512 -14.48 -20.81 -12.77
C LYS A 512 -13.41 -20.14 -11.88
N CYS A 513 -12.43 -20.91 -11.40
CA CYS A 513 -11.28 -20.43 -10.65
C CYS A 513 -9.96 -20.57 -11.41
N GLY A 514 -10.01 -21.06 -12.64
CA GLY A 514 -8.86 -21.10 -13.53
C GLY A 514 -8.64 -19.79 -14.27
N LYS A 515 -8.27 -19.91 -15.54
CA LYS A 515 -8.12 -18.77 -16.44
C LYS A 515 -9.45 -18.04 -16.64
N ILE A 516 -9.44 -16.73 -16.44
CA ILE A 516 -10.60 -15.87 -16.61
C ILE A 516 -10.98 -15.76 -18.08
N GLN A 517 -12.27 -15.92 -18.36
CA GLN A 517 -12.83 -15.82 -19.71
C GLN A 517 -13.77 -14.61 -19.77
N CYS A 518 -13.53 -13.74 -20.74
CA CYS A 518 -14.25 -12.48 -20.93
C CYS A 518 -14.85 -12.38 -22.34
N GLN A 519 -15.67 -11.37 -22.55
CA GLN A 519 -16.15 -10.90 -23.85
C GLN A 519 -15.87 -9.40 -23.92
N SER A 520 -15.13 -8.98 -24.94
CA SER A 520 -14.74 -7.58 -25.16
C SER A 520 -14.54 -7.33 -26.65
N SER A 521 -14.84 -6.11 -27.10
CA SER A 521 -14.50 -5.62 -28.45
C SER A 521 -13.08 -5.06 -28.55
N ALA A 522 -12.36 -4.90 -27.43
CA ALA A 522 -10.99 -4.40 -27.42
C ALA A 522 -10.06 -5.34 -28.20
N SER A 523 -9.13 -4.80 -28.98
CA SER A 523 -8.21 -5.60 -29.80
C SER A 523 -7.10 -6.25 -28.98
N LYS A 524 -6.70 -5.64 -27.86
CA LYS A 524 -5.67 -6.14 -26.94
C LYS A 524 -6.07 -5.88 -25.47
N PRO A 525 -5.54 -6.67 -24.52
CA PRO A 525 -5.63 -6.36 -23.09
C PRO A 525 -5.01 -5.00 -22.75
N LEU A 526 -5.38 -4.44 -21.59
CA LEU A 526 -4.81 -3.19 -21.07
C LEU A 526 -3.37 -3.33 -20.61
N GLN A 527 -3.02 -4.52 -20.11
CA GLN A 527 -1.66 -4.84 -19.72
C GLN A 527 -0.80 -5.01 -20.98
N SER A 528 0.28 -4.24 -21.08
CA SER A 528 1.09 -4.10 -22.30
C SER A 528 1.74 -5.39 -22.78
N ASN A 529 2.17 -6.24 -21.86
CA ASN A 529 2.81 -7.52 -22.17
C ASN A 529 1.80 -8.66 -22.35
N ALA A 530 0.50 -8.39 -22.25
CA ALA A 530 -0.53 -9.39 -22.38
C ALA A 530 -1.14 -9.40 -23.79
N VAL A 531 -1.36 -10.58 -24.33
CA VAL A 531 -1.97 -10.83 -25.64
C VAL A 531 -3.39 -11.35 -25.50
N ALA A 532 -4.18 -11.13 -26.56
CA ALA A 532 -5.51 -11.70 -26.63
C ALA A 532 -5.48 -13.15 -27.11
N ILE A 533 -6.11 -14.04 -26.34
CA ILE A 533 -6.32 -15.44 -26.70
C ILE A 533 -7.80 -15.63 -27.00
N ASP A 534 -8.12 -15.84 -28.27
CA ASP A 534 -9.48 -16.08 -28.74
C ASP A 534 -9.70 -17.57 -29.00
N THR A 535 -10.51 -18.22 -28.17
CA THR A 535 -10.88 -19.63 -28.30
C THR A 535 -12.33 -19.74 -28.74
N THR A 536 -12.59 -20.45 -29.84
CA THR A 536 -13.96 -20.73 -30.28
C THR A 536 -14.37 -22.10 -29.80
N ILE A 537 -15.41 -22.17 -28.96
CA ILE A 537 -15.98 -23.43 -28.50
C ILE A 537 -17.26 -23.74 -29.29
N ARG A 538 -17.39 -25.00 -29.70
CA ARG A 538 -18.59 -25.52 -30.37
C ARG A 538 -19.50 -26.17 -29.35
N MET A 539 -20.71 -25.63 -29.21
CA MET A 539 -21.77 -26.23 -28.40
C MET A 539 -22.94 -26.61 -29.29
N GLN A 540 -23.10 -27.88 -29.65
CA GLN A 540 -24.21 -28.49 -30.41
C GLN A 540 -24.78 -27.66 -31.60
N ARG A 541 -25.47 -26.53 -31.34
CA ARG A 541 -26.07 -25.60 -32.32
C ARG A 541 -25.54 -24.14 -32.30
N THR A 542 -24.58 -23.79 -31.44
CA THR A 542 -24.05 -22.41 -31.32
C THR A 542 -22.52 -22.42 -31.18
N GLU A 543 -21.84 -21.53 -31.89
CA GLU A 543 -20.42 -21.25 -31.67
C GLU A 543 -20.27 -20.07 -30.71
N LEU A 544 -19.46 -20.26 -29.66
CA LEU A 544 -19.19 -19.24 -28.66
C LEU A 544 -17.72 -18.86 -28.72
N ARG A 545 -17.46 -17.56 -28.87
CA ARG A 545 -16.11 -17.00 -28.79
C ARG A 545 -15.81 -16.64 -27.34
N CYS A 546 -14.81 -17.33 -26.79
CA CYS A 546 -14.26 -17.13 -25.46
C CYS A 546 -12.96 -16.34 -25.61
N ARG A 547 -12.78 -15.29 -24.81
CA ARG A 547 -11.60 -14.45 -24.89
C ARG A 547 -10.88 -14.43 -23.55
N GLY A 548 -9.70 -15.04 -23.53
CA GLY A 548 -8.76 -14.99 -22.42
C GLY A 548 -7.58 -14.08 -22.76
N THR A 549 -6.71 -13.87 -21.78
CA THR A 549 -5.45 -13.16 -21.96
C THR A 549 -4.31 -14.10 -21.62
N HIS A 550 -3.12 -13.92 -22.19
CA HIS A 550 -1.91 -14.61 -21.76
C HIS A 550 -0.72 -13.68 -21.94
N VAL A 551 0.34 -13.87 -21.16
CA VAL A 551 1.57 -13.09 -21.30
C VAL A 551 2.61 -14.03 -21.91
N TYR A 552 2.93 -13.86 -23.19
CA TYR A 552 3.95 -14.69 -23.84
C TYR A 552 5.33 -14.39 -23.25
N GLY A 553 6.00 -15.41 -22.72
CA GLY A 553 7.46 -15.44 -22.54
C GLY A 553 8.18 -15.77 -23.84
N SER A 554 9.51 -15.61 -23.89
CA SER A 554 10.30 -16.26 -24.95
C SER A 554 10.19 -17.79 -24.83
N ASP A 555 10.47 -18.57 -25.88
CA ASP A 555 10.26 -20.04 -25.92
C ASP A 555 11.02 -20.83 -24.81
N SER A 556 11.97 -20.20 -24.11
CA SER A 556 12.67 -20.76 -22.93
C SER A 556 12.11 -20.28 -21.58
N GLU A 557 11.08 -19.44 -21.56
CA GLU A 557 10.60 -18.65 -20.40
C GLU A 557 9.06 -18.69 -20.21
N GLU A 558 8.34 -19.53 -20.97
CA GLU A 558 6.88 -19.72 -20.86
C GLU A 558 6.43 -20.21 -19.46
N ASN A 559 7.40 -20.68 -18.66
CA ASN A 559 7.17 -21.27 -17.35
C ASN A 559 7.21 -20.28 -16.17
N ASP A 560 7.53 -18.99 -16.35
CA ASP A 560 7.96 -18.13 -15.22
C ASP A 560 7.08 -16.92 -14.85
N LEU A 561 5.95 -16.67 -15.55
CA LEU A 561 5.04 -15.52 -15.29
C LEU A 561 3.76 -15.88 -14.53
N LEU A 562 3.48 -15.25 -13.37
CA LEU A 562 2.15 -15.32 -12.77
C LEU A 562 1.13 -14.76 -13.77
N ASP A 563 0.29 -15.64 -14.28
CA ASP A 563 -0.60 -15.32 -15.39
C ASP A 563 -1.67 -14.33 -14.92
N PRO A 564 -1.68 -13.07 -15.41
CA PRO A 564 -2.66 -12.07 -15.01
C PRO A 564 -4.08 -12.45 -15.45
N GLY A 565 -4.20 -13.46 -16.31
CA GLY A 565 -5.46 -14.06 -16.72
C GLY A 565 -5.98 -15.13 -15.76
N LEU A 566 -5.45 -15.33 -14.56
CA LEU A 566 -6.09 -16.18 -13.55
C LEU A 566 -7.17 -15.41 -12.77
N VAL A 567 -8.25 -16.11 -12.43
CA VAL A 567 -9.29 -15.56 -11.55
C VAL A 567 -8.70 -15.30 -10.17
N LEU A 568 -8.87 -14.08 -9.66
CA LEU A 568 -8.33 -13.67 -8.37
C LEU A 568 -8.89 -14.52 -7.22
N THR A 569 -8.04 -14.82 -6.23
CA THR A 569 -8.46 -15.42 -4.96
C THR A 569 -9.54 -14.57 -4.29
N GLY A 570 -10.52 -15.21 -3.67
CA GLY A 570 -11.68 -14.55 -3.06
C GLY A 570 -12.86 -14.33 -4.01
N THR A 571 -12.68 -14.51 -5.32
CA THR A 571 -13.77 -14.38 -6.31
C THR A 571 -14.82 -15.46 -6.09
N LYS A 572 -16.11 -15.10 -6.08
CA LYS A 572 -17.21 -16.06 -5.94
C LYS A 572 -17.26 -17.02 -7.13
N CYS A 573 -17.14 -18.32 -6.87
CA CYS A 573 -17.27 -19.38 -7.88
C CYS A 573 -18.53 -20.25 -7.72
N GLY A 574 -19.20 -20.16 -6.56
CA GLY A 574 -20.41 -20.92 -6.27
C GLY A 574 -21.17 -20.35 -5.07
N SER A 575 -22.28 -20.97 -4.69
CA SER A 575 -23.00 -20.62 -3.47
C SER A 575 -22.17 -21.04 -2.25
N HIS A 576 -21.78 -20.11 -1.38
CA HIS A 576 -20.85 -20.32 -0.26
C HIS A 576 -19.45 -20.83 -0.69
N HIS A 577 -19.03 -20.52 -1.92
CA HIS A 577 -17.71 -20.90 -2.43
C HIS A 577 -16.97 -19.75 -3.10
N VAL A 578 -15.66 -19.68 -2.86
CA VAL A 578 -14.71 -18.73 -3.45
C VAL A 578 -13.56 -19.44 -4.14
N CYS A 579 -12.93 -18.77 -5.09
CA CYS A 579 -11.70 -19.20 -5.68
C CYS A 579 -10.55 -19.04 -4.69
N PHE A 580 -9.78 -20.10 -4.48
CA PHE A 580 -8.60 -20.10 -3.64
C PHE A 580 -7.60 -21.12 -4.20
N GLU A 581 -6.40 -20.65 -4.58
CA GLU A 581 -5.36 -21.45 -5.26
C GLU A 581 -5.84 -22.21 -6.52
N GLY A 582 -6.68 -21.56 -7.34
CA GLY A 582 -7.22 -22.16 -8.55
C GLY A 582 -8.23 -23.28 -8.29
N ARG A 583 -8.85 -23.32 -7.10
CA ARG A 583 -9.91 -24.26 -6.73
C ARG A 583 -11.13 -23.51 -6.19
N CYS A 584 -12.32 -24.03 -6.44
CA CYS A 584 -13.57 -23.50 -5.89
C CYS A 584 -13.83 -24.15 -4.52
N GLN A 585 -13.58 -23.41 -3.46
CA GLN A 585 -13.55 -23.90 -2.08
C GLN A 585 -14.58 -23.20 -1.21
N ASN A 586 -15.06 -23.90 -0.18
CA ASN A 586 -16.12 -23.41 0.70
C ASN A 586 -15.61 -22.28 1.61
N THR A 587 -16.36 -21.17 1.69
CA THR A 587 -15.99 -19.98 2.48
C THR A 587 -15.87 -20.25 3.97
N SER A 588 -16.70 -21.15 4.52
CA SER A 588 -16.76 -21.41 5.96
C SER A 588 -15.56 -22.20 6.46
N ILE A 589 -14.92 -22.99 5.58
CA ILE A 589 -13.69 -23.74 5.89
C ILE A 589 -12.48 -22.81 5.94
N ILE A 590 -12.46 -21.77 5.10
CA ILE A 590 -11.30 -20.89 4.92
C ILE A 590 -11.35 -19.70 5.89
N PHE A 591 -12.53 -19.09 6.08
CA PHE A 591 -12.64 -17.78 6.74
C PHE A 591 -13.41 -17.78 8.08
N ASP A 592 -14.09 -18.88 8.45
CA ASP A 592 -14.92 -18.97 9.67
C ASP A 592 -15.96 -17.80 9.82
N SER A 593 -16.45 -17.28 8.70
CA SER A 593 -17.27 -16.06 8.67
C SER A 593 -18.70 -16.25 9.20
N GLU A 594 -19.25 -17.46 9.09
CA GLU A 594 -20.61 -17.77 9.55
C GLU A 594 -20.74 -17.76 11.07
N SER A 595 -19.75 -18.31 11.77
CA SER A 595 -19.71 -18.34 13.24
C SER A 595 -19.73 -16.91 13.78
N CYS A 596 -18.93 -16.03 13.15
CA CYS A 596 -18.89 -14.63 13.51
C CYS A 596 -20.19 -13.90 13.19
N SER A 597 -20.76 -14.09 12.00
CA SER A 597 -21.97 -13.36 11.57
C SER A 597 -23.19 -13.70 12.42
N LYS A 598 -23.33 -14.95 12.87
CA LYS A 598 -24.45 -15.40 13.72
C LYS A 598 -24.51 -14.64 15.06
N LYS A 599 -23.37 -14.23 15.62
CA LYS A 599 -23.34 -13.51 16.90
C LYS A 599 -23.89 -12.08 16.83
N CYS A 600 -24.06 -11.54 15.62
CA CYS A 600 -24.56 -10.19 15.38
C CYS A 600 -26.10 -10.13 15.30
N HIS A 601 -26.80 -11.21 15.66
CA HIS A 601 -28.26 -11.28 15.79
C HIS A 601 -29.05 -10.79 14.57
N GLY A 602 -28.48 -10.85 13.37
CA GLY A 602 -29.12 -10.33 12.14
C GLY A 602 -29.24 -8.80 12.07
N HIS A 603 -28.64 -8.09 13.01
CA HIS A 603 -28.72 -6.63 13.14
C HIS A 603 -27.37 -5.93 12.90
N GLY A 604 -26.44 -6.62 12.24
CA GLY A 604 -25.13 -6.10 11.89
C GLY A 604 -24.34 -7.09 11.04
N VAL A 605 -23.12 -6.70 10.71
CA VAL A 605 -22.15 -7.52 9.97
C VAL A 605 -20.93 -7.78 10.83
N CYS A 606 -20.21 -8.88 10.58
CA CYS A 606 -18.94 -9.15 11.24
C CYS A 606 -17.80 -8.44 10.50
N ASN A 607 -16.93 -7.76 11.24
CA ASN A 607 -15.73 -7.15 10.69
C ASN A 607 -14.51 -8.09 10.74
N ASN A 608 -13.41 -7.68 10.14
CA ASN A 608 -12.14 -8.41 10.06
C ASN A 608 -11.50 -8.73 11.42
N ASN A 609 -11.79 -7.93 12.46
CA ASN A 609 -11.36 -8.20 13.84
C ASN A 609 -12.25 -9.22 14.56
N LYS A 610 -13.20 -9.83 13.85
CA LYS A 610 -14.23 -10.70 14.41
C LYS A 610 -15.00 -9.98 15.50
N ASN A 611 -15.48 -8.76 15.26
CA ASN A 611 -16.44 -8.03 16.08
C ASN A 611 -17.66 -7.66 15.23
N CYS A 612 -18.81 -7.40 15.86
CA CYS A 612 -19.99 -6.95 15.12
C CYS A 612 -19.92 -5.45 14.87
N HIS A 613 -20.19 -5.06 13.63
CA HIS A 613 -20.54 -3.71 13.22
C HIS A 613 -22.06 -3.65 13.06
N CYS A 614 -22.73 -3.03 14.03
CA CYS A 614 -24.18 -3.00 14.15
C CYS A 614 -24.81 -1.94 13.26
N ASN A 615 -25.99 -2.27 12.75
CA ASN A 615 -26.85 -1.33 12.03
C ASN A 615 -27.39 -0.25 12.99
N GLN A 616 -27.79 0.89 12.43
CA GLN A 616 -28.47 1.94 13.19
C GLN A 616 -29.68 1.36 13.94
N GLY A 617 -29.84 1.73 15.21
CA GLY A 617 -30.85 1.16 16.10
C GLY A 617 -30.31 0.05 17.02
N TRP A 618 -29.10 -0.48 16.78
CA TRP A 618 -28.52 -1.58 17.56
C TRP A 618 -27.12 -1.26 18.10
N ALA A 619 -26.77 -1.77 19.28
CA ALA A 619 -25.49 -1.53 19.93
C ALA A 619 -24.53 -2.73 19.80
N PRO A 620 -23.22 -2.51 19.55
CA PRO A 620 -22.20 -3.54 19.79
C PRO A 620 -22.18 -3.95 21.27
N PRO A 621 -21.67 -5.15 21.62
CA PRO A 621 -20.85 -6.04 20.79
C PRO A 621 -21.62 -7.10 19.98
N PHE A 622 -22.89 -7.33 20.27
CA PHE A 622 -23.67 -8.43 19.66
C PHE A 622 -24.87 -7.97 18.82
N CYS A 623 -25.13 -6.67 18.75
CA CYS A 623 -26.30 -6.10 18.06
C CYS A 623 -27.65 -6.66 18.56
N ASN A 624 -27.75 -6.99 19.85
CA ASN A 624 -28.97 -7.51 20.48
C ASN A 624 -29.64 -6.50 21.43
N LYS A 625 -29.03 -5.33 21.61
CA LYS A 625 -29.56 -4.23 22.43
C LYS A 625 -29.77 -2.99 21.57
N PRO A 626 -30.75 -2.13 21.88
CA PRO A 626 -30.91 -0.85 21.22
C PRO A 626 -29.65 0.01 21.29
N GLY A 627 -29.31 0.70 20.21
CA GLY A 627 -28.10 1.52 20.13
C GLY A 627 -27.99 2.38 18.88
N ARG A 628 -26.84 3.04 18.71
CA ARG A 628 -26.60 3.95 17.59
C ARG A 628 -26.02 3.26 16.34
N GLY A 629 -25.63 2.00 16.43
CA GLY A 629 -24.88 1.28 15.40
C GLY A 629 -23.37 1.34 15.65
N GLY A 630 -22.60 0.99 14.62
CA GLY A 630 -21.13 0.98 14.67
C GLY A 630 -20.56 -0.28 15.32
N SER A 631 -19.27 -0.27 15.60
CA SER A 631 -18.57 -1.41 16.21
C SER A 631 -17.77 -1.01 17.44
N LEU A 632 -17.25 -1.99 18.17
CA LEU A 632 -16.21 -1.75 19.17
C LEU A 632 -14.95 -1.16 18.53
N ASP A 633 -14.67 -1.52 17.27
CA ASP A 633 -13.47 -1.06 16.56
C ASP A 633 -13.66 0.30 15.87
N SER A 634 -14.85 0.57 15.31
CA SER A 634 -15.12 1.79 14.51
C SER A 634 -15.81 2.91 15.30
N GLY A 635 -16.23 2.66 16.55
CA GLY A 635 -17.06 3.58 17.34
C GLY A 635 -18.52 3.69 16.83
N PRO A 636 -19.44 4.23 17.67
CA PRO A 636 -20.82 4.48 17.26
C PRO A 636 -20.97 5.84 16.55
N PRO A 637 -21.91 6.00 15.59
CA PRO A 637 -22.19 7.29 14.97
C PRO A 637 -22.80 8.31 15.96
N MET A 638 -22.68 9.59 15.64
CA MET A 638 -23.36 10.69 16.36
C MET A 638 -24.89 10.47 16.38
N PRO A 639 -25.60 10.94 17.42
CA PRO A 639 -27.06 11.00 17.38
C PRO A 639 -27.48 11.83 16.18
N GLU A 640 -28.49 11.39 15.41
CA GLU A 640 -29.12 12.29 14.44
C GLU A 640 -29.66 13.49 15.23
N GLY A 641 -29.06 14.66 15.01
CA GLY A 641 -29.58 15.90 15.55
C GLY A 641 -31.01 16.13 15.04
N PRO A 642 -31.85 16.89 15.76
CA PRO A 642 -33.17 17.22 15.27
C PRO A 642 -33.05 17.79 13.86
N SER A 643 -33.80 17.22 12.91
CA SER A 643 -33.73 17.59 11.50
C SER A 643 -33.76 19.11 11.35
N VAL A 644 -33.02 19.69 10.40
CA VAL A 644 -33.00 21.15 10.17
C VAL A 644 -34.41 21.71 10.06
N VAL A 645 -35.36 20.91 9.57
CA VAL A 645 -36.80 21.16 9.52
C VAL A 645 -37.43 21.36 10.91
N VAL A 646 -37.08 20.53 11.89
CA VAL A 646 -37.58 20.63 13.28
C VAL A 646 -37.01 21.86 13.96
N ILE A 647 -35.72 22.17 13.75
CA ILE A 647 -35.10 23.39 14.30
C ILE A 647 -35.70 24.64 13.65
N THR A 648 -35.85 24.66 12.33
CA THR A 648 -36.49 25.79 11.62
C THR A 648 -37.94 25.95 12.03
N LEU A 649 -38.71 24.87 12.22
CA LEU A 649 -40.07 24.96 12.73
C LEU A 649 -40.12 25.47 14.18
N ALA A 650 -39.19 25.02 15.04
CA ALA A 650 -39.11 25.47 16.43
C ALA A 650 -38.74 26.96 16.56
N VAL A 651 -37.99 27.51 15.61
CA VAL A 651 -37.65 28.94 15.57
C VAL A 651 -38.72 29.77 14.83
N LEU A 652 -39.27 29.27 13.72
CA LEU A 652 -40.25 30.01 12.91
C LEU A 652 -41.64 30.06 13.55
N ALA A 653 -42.07 28.99 14.23
CA ALA A 653 -43.38 28.96 14.89
C ALA A 653 -43.58 30.10 15.91
N PRO A 654 -42.66 30.36 16.87
CA PRO A 654 -42.81 31.47 17.80
C PRO A 654 -42.70 32.84 17.12
N ILE A 655 -41.88 32.99 16.07
CA ILE A 655 -41.78 34.25 15.30
C ILE A 655 -43.09 34.55 14.58
N LEU A 656 -43.70 33.55 13.92
CA LEU A 656 -44.98 33.70 13.24
C LEU A 656 -46.12 33.97 14.24
N LEU A 657 -46.07 33.35 15.43
CA LEU A 657 -47.03 33.60 16.50
C LEU A 657 -46.91 35.03 17.05
N LEU A 658 -45.70 35.54 17.23
CA LEU A 658 -45.45 36.93 17.61
C LEU A 658 -45.95 37.92 16.54
N ILE A 659 -45.69 37.65 15.27
CA ILE A 659 -46.21 38.47 14.16
C ILE A 659 -47.74 38.45 14.17
N GLY A 660 -48.36 37.29 14.35
CA GLY A 660 -49.82 37.15 14.48
C GLY A 660 -50.40 37.95 15.64
N ILE A 661 -49.76 37.90 16.82
CA ILE A 661 -50.16 38.69 17.99
C ILE A 661 -50.03 40.20 17.72
N VAL A 662 -48.93 40.64 17.10
CA VAL A 662 -48.74 42.05 16.73
C VAL A 662 -49.82 42.50 15.73
N PHE A 663 -50.11 41.70 14.70
CA PHE A 663 -51.20 41.97 13.77
C PHE A 663 -52.57 42.02 14.46
N LEU A 664 -52.83 41.13 15.40
CA LEU A 664 -54.06 41.13 16.19
C LEU A 664 -54.17 42.39 17.05
N PHE A 665 -53.09 42.83 17.69
CA PHE A 665 -53.05 44.10 18.42
C PHE A 665 -53.27 45.31 17.50
N TYR A 666 -52.67 45.31 16.30
CA TYR A 666 -52.93 46.34 15.29
C TYR A 666 -54.39 46.33 14.83
N TYR A 667 -54.98 45.14 14.64
CA TYR A 667 -56.37 45.00 14.24
C TYR A 667 -57.33 45.46 15.34
N LEU A 668 -57.08 45.09 16.61
CA LEU A 668 -57.84 45.56 17.77
C LEU A 668 -57.70 47.07 17.99
N LYS A 669 -56.50 47.64 17.74
CA LYS A 669 -56.25 49.08 17.80
C LYS A 669 -56.95 49.83 16.66
N CYS A 670 -56.98 49.26 15.46
CA CYS A 670 -57.74 49.79 14.32
C CYS A 670 -59.25 49.67 14.54
N TRP A 671 -59.73 48.57 15.11
CA TRP A 671 -61.14 48.37 15.48
C TRP A 671 -61.58 49.39 16.52
N ASN A 672 -60.78 49.63 17.58
CA ASN A 672 -61.08 50.67 18.57
C ASN A 672 -61.07 52.09 17.95
N LYS A 673 -60.24 52.35 16.92
CA LYS A 673 -60.30 53.61 16.17
C LYS A 673 -61.50 53.69 15.22
N PHE A 674 -61.98 52.59 14.66
CA PHE A 674 -63.16 52.53 13.79
C PHE A 674 -64.47 52.62 14.59
N ALA A 675 -64.53 52.06 15.79
CA ALA A 675 -65.70 52.13 16.68
C ALA A 675 -66.00 53.56 17.17
N ILE A 676 -64.98 54.42 17.31
CA ILE A 676 -65.13 55.82 17.73
C ILE A 676 -65.56 56.74 16.56
N CYS A 677 -65.35 56.33 15.30
CA CYS A 677 -65.69 57.14 14.12
C CYS A 677 -67.00 56.75 13.41
N SER A 678 -67.68 55.67 13.84
CA SER A 678 -68.93 55.19 13.19
C SER A 678 -70.22 55.79 13.76
N LEU A 679 -70.14 56.70 14.74
CA LEU A 679 -71.32 57.34 15.35
C LEU A 679 -71.53 58.78 14.85
N LYS A 680 -71.64 58.98 13.53
CA LYS A 680 -72.25 60.20 12.97
C LYS A 680 -72.73 60.00 11.52
N LYS A 681 -74.07 59.88 11.43
CA LYS A 681 -74.98 60.29 10.35
C LYS A 681 -75.17 59.41 9.10
N THR A 682 -76.35 58.80 9.10
CA THR A 682 -77.21 58.31 8.01
C THR A 682 -77.90 59.49 7.25
N PRO A 683 -78.62 59.27 6.13
CA PRO A 683 -78.16 59.64 4.78
C PRO A 683 -79.14 60.57 4.03
N GLN A 684 -78.78 61.02 2.82
CA GLN A 684 -79.78 61.45 1.83
C GLN A 684 -79.31 61.15 0.41
N PHE A 685 -80.17 60.44 -0.32
CA PHE A 685 -80.07 60.01 -1.72
C PHE A 685 -80.82 61.02 -2.60
N SER A 686 -80.25 61.39 -3.77
CA SER A 686 -81.00 61.59 -5.03
C SER A 686 -80.06 61.97 -6.18
N ASP A 687 -79.91 61.01 -7.11
CA ASP A 687 -80.00 61.06 -8.58
C ASP A 687 -79.42 62.24 -9.38
N ALA A 688 -78.42 61.92 -10.25
CA ALA A 688 -78.58 61.74 -11.71
C ALA A 688 -77.39 62.27 -12.56
N SER A 689 -76.86 61.34 -13.38
CA SER A 689 -76.26 61.48 -14.72
C SER A 689 -74.96 62.29 -14.94
N GLY A 690 -73.95 61.65 -15.55
CA GLY A 690 -72.87 62.36 -16.23
C GLY A 690 -71.60 61.54 -16.56
N ASN A 691 -71.64 60.80 -17.68
CA ASN A 691 -70.55 60.44 -18.60
C ASN A 691 -69.25 59.75 -18.14
N GLY A 692 -68.99 58.61 -18.79
CA GLY A 692 -67.83 58.52 -19.69
C GLY A 692 -66.68 57.58 -19.33
N HIS A 693 -66.73 56.35 -19.90
CA HIS A 693 -65.62 55.55 -20.46
C HIS A 693 -64.44 55.14 -19.54
N ALA A 694 -63.79 53.98 -19.71
CA ALA A 694 -64.10 52.70 -20.30
C ALA A 694 -63.02 51.74 -19.76
N ASN A 695 -63.50 50.61 -19.25
CA ASN A 695 -62.90 49.28 -19.19
C ASN A 695 -62.19 48.85 -20.50
N PRO A 696 -61.66 47.60 -20.64
CA PRO A 696 -61.03 46.70 -19.68
C PRO A 696 -59.87 45.86 -20.29
N ALA A 697 -59.37 44.96 -19.44
CA ALA A 697 -58.66 43.70 -19.69
C ALA A 697 -59.03 42.88 -20.95
N PHE A 698 -58.10 42.01 -21.39
CA PHE A 698 -58.16 40.53 -21.38
C PHE A 698 -57.49 39.81 -22.59
N LYS A 699 -56.81 38.70 -22.24
CA LYS A 699 -56.59 37.41 -22.94
C LYS A 699 -55.39 37.18 -23.90
N LEU A 700 -54.62 36.18 -23.44
CA LEU A 700 -53.90 35.08 -24.12
C LEU A 700 -54.05 34.92 -25.65
N LYS A 701 -52.89 34.73 -26.31
CA LYS A 701 -52.64 33.73 -27.38
C LYS A 701 -51.13 33.64 -27.69
N THR A 702 -50.57 32.42 -27.69
CA THR A 702 -49.39 32.01 -28.49
C THR A 702 -49.80 31.89 -29.96
N PRO A 703 -48.93 32.01 -31.01
CA PRO A 703 -47.85 31.04 -31.31
C PRO A 703 -46.64 31.53 -32.19
N GLN A 704 -45.69 30.61 -32.40
CA GLN A 704 -44.83 30.35 -33.58
C GLN A 704 -44.10 31.46 -34.40
N GLU A 705 -42.77 31.26 -34.47
CA GLU A 705 -41.87 31.14 -35.65
C GLU A 705 -41.81 32.15 -36.83
N GLN A 706 -40.57 32.22 -37.36
CA GLN A 706 -40.05 32.81 -38.62
C GLN A 706 -39.65 34.30 -38.57
N ARG A 707 -38.36 34.72 -38.64
CA ARG A 707 -37.19 34.50 -39.54
C ARG A 707 -37.09 35.54 -40.68
N LYS A 708 -36.14 36.50 -40.55
CA LYS A 708 -35.17 37.06 -41.56
C LYS A 708 -34.67 38.45 -41.07
N VAL A 709 -33.40 38.64 -40.70
CA VAL A 709 -32.13 38.82 -41.49
C VAL A 709 -32.03 40.21 -42.15
N ILE A 710 -30.95 40.95 -41.81
CA ILE A 710 -30.02 41.85 -42.56
C ILE A 710 -29.21 42.60 -41.46
N GLY A 711 -27.89 42.77 -41.40
CA GLY A 711 -26.73 42.46 -42.25
C GLY A 711 -25.40 42.70 -41.48
N PHE A 712 -24.27 42.29 -42.07
CA PHE A 712 -22.87 42.53 -41.65
C PHE A 712 -22.43 43.99 -41.99
N PRO A 713 -21.40 44.63 -41.36
CA PRO A 713 -20.00 44.15 -41.36
C PRO A 713 -19.07 44.48 -40.14
N GLU A 714 -18.00 43.68 -40.07
CA GLU A 714 -16.58 43.90 -39.69
C GLU A 714 -16.06 44.66 -38.44
N ILE A 715 -14.85 44.19 -38.07
CA ILE A 715 -14.04 44.29 -36.85
C ILE A 715 -13.06 45.49 -36.93
N PRO A 716 -12.56 46.01 -35.79
CA PRO A 716 -11.10 46.01 -35.61
C PRO A 716 -10.61 45.53 -34.23
N SER A 717 -9.32 45.16 -34.28
CA SER A 717 -8.48 44.41 -33.34
C SER A 717 -7.61 45.31 -32.44
N LYS A 718 -7.31 44.83 -31.22
CA LYS A 718 -6.02 44.85 -30.45
C LYS A 718 -5.22 46.18 -30.27
N PRO A 719 -4.46 46.36 -29.15
CA PRO A 719 -3.10 45.79 -29.09
C PRO A 719 -2.59 45.36 -27.68
N PRO A 720 -1.43 44.65 -27.59
CA PRO A 720 -0.76 44.22 -26.37
C PRO A 720 0.62 44.94 -26.14
N PRO A 721 1.58 44.37 -25.39
CA PRO A 721 2.10 44.79 -24.07
C PRO A 721 3.40 45.64 -24.12
N GLN A 722 3.81 46.28 -23.01
CA GLN A 722 5.15 46.86 -22.87
C GLN A 722 5.78 46.76 -21.46
N GLN A 723 7.11 46.65 -21.47
CA GLN A 723 8.08 46.35 -20.40
C GLN A 723 8.49 47.55 -19.53
N ALA A 724 9.22 47.23 -18.45
CA ALA A 724 9.75 48.05 -17.36
C ALA A 724 10.71 49.21 -17.74
N PRO A 725 10.94 50.13 -16.79
CA PRO A 725 12.30 50.51 -16.40
C PRO A 725 12.53 50.56 -14.87
N GLY A 726 13.78 50.37 -14.43
CA GLY A 726 14.18 50.31 -13.02
C GLY A 726 14.83 51.59 -12.44
N LEU A 727 15.50 51.35 -11.29
CA LEU A 727 16.43 52.20 -10.52
C LEU A 727 15.85 53.41 -9.74
N GLN A 728 15.90 53.37 -8.40
CA GLN A 728 16.95 54.06 -7.63
C GLN A 728 16.86 53.82 -6.11
N ARG A 729 18.07 53.73 -5.55
CA ARG A 729 18.49 53.64 -4.16
C ARG A 729 18.32 55.01 -3.49
N ASN A 730 17.78 55.09 -2.26
CA ASN A 730 18.30 56.08 -1.33
C ASN A 730 18.26 55.63 0.13
N THR A 731 19.45 55.69 0.69
CA THR A 731 19.88 55.59 2.07
C THR A 731 19.40 56.81 2.86
N GLN A 732 18.97 56.63 4.11
CA GLN A 732 19.11 57.66 5.14
C GLN A 732 19.19 57.01 6.55
N GLN A 733 20.32 57.26 7.21
CA GLN A 733 20.64 57.19 8.65
C GLN A 733 21.18 58.60 9.00
N PRO A 734 21.47 58.99 10.27
CA PRO A 734 20.88 58.75 11.60
C PRO A 734 20.59 60.13 12.30
N PRO A 735 20.46 60.28 13.65
CA PRO A 735 21.65 60.29 14.53
C PRO A 735 21.46 59.79 15.99
N SER A 736 22.57 59.27 16.54
CA SER A 736 23.16 59.43 17.89
C SER A 736 22.32 59.37 19.18
N PHE A 737 22.77 58.56 20.15
CA PHE A 737 23.35 58.94 21.48
C PHE A 737 23.62 57.62 22.25
N SER A 738 24.87 57.14 22.38
CA SER A 738 25.89 57.47 23.40
C SER A 738 25.62 56.91 24.81
N ALA A 739 26.57 56.06 25.25
CA ALA A 739 27.02 55.77 26.63
C ALA A 739 25.99 55.15 27.62
N GLY A 740 26.31 54.18 28.46
CA GLY A 740 27.56 53.51 28.80
C GLY A 740 27.40 52.77 30.15
N HIS A 741 28.41 51.99 30.50
CA HIS A 741 28.72 51.40 31.82
C HIS A 741 27.89 50.17 32.23
N SER A 742 28.46 48.95 32.30
CA SER A 742 29.46 48.44 33.28
C SER A 742 28.80 48.20 34.65
N CYS A 743 29.02 47.15 35.43
CA CYS A 743 29.88 45.97 35.44
C CYS A 743 29.28 44.99 36.50
N GLY A 744 29.67 43.71 36.49
CA GLY A 744 29.38 42.86 37.66
C GLY A 744 29.67 41.37 37.47
N VAL A 745 30.95 41.01 37.38
CA VAL A 745 31.46 39.64 37.48
C VAL A 745 31.40 39.16 38.94
N GLY A 746 31.05 37.89 39.18
CA GLY A 746 31.27 37.19 40.44
C GLY A 746 31.34 35.68 40.23
N GLN A 747 32.54 35.12 40.39
CA GLN A 747 32.93 33.70 40.21
C GLN A 747 32.66 32.83 41.47
N PRO A 748 32.76 31.47 41.37
CA PRO A 748 32.27 30.44 42.32
C PRO A 748 33.33 30.04 43.39
N PRO A 749 33.05 29.23 44.46
CA PRO A 749 33.21 27.75 44.40
C PRO A 749 32.52 26.84 45.49
N ARG A 750 32.20 25.58 45.11
CA ARG A 750 32.39 24.24 45.79
C ARG A 750 31.85 23.93 47.25
N PRO A 751 31.93 22.67 47.79
CA PRO A 751 30.74 21.84 48.14
C PRO A 751 30.74 21.20 49.57
N ALA A 752 29.74 20.32 49.84
CA ALA A 752 29.73 19.14 50.73
C ALA A 752 28.94 19.15 52.08
N GLN A 753 27.85 18.35 52.08
CA GLN A 753 27.47 17.26 53.02
C GLN A 753 26.89 17.51 54.46
N PRO A 754 26.18 16.51 55.08
CA PRO A 754 24.83 16.61 55.71
C PRO A 754 24.84 16.36 57.26
N PRO A 755 23.71 16.16 58.02
CA PRO A 755 22.98 14.86 58.16
C PRO A 755 21.48 14.99 58.63
N PRO A 756 20.80 14.06 59.37
CA PRO A 756 19.66 13.26 58.84
C PRO A 756 18.39 13.16 59.76
N ALA A 757 17.49 12.20 59.44
CA ALA A 757 16.39 11.59 60.25
C ALA A 757 14.98 12.25 60.17
N LYS A 758 13.82 11.54 60.15
CA LYS A 758 13.45 10.11 60.19
C LYS A 758 11.96 9.96 59.80
N ASP A 759 11.69 8.91 59.03
CA ASP A 759 10.55 7.96 58.91
C ASP A 759 9.11 8.25 59.44
N GLY A 760 8.13 7.78 58.66
CA GLY A 760 6.69 7.77 58.97
C GLY A 760 5.81 7.22 57.82
N SER A 761 5.70 5.88 57.74
CA SER A 761 4.99 5.09 56.72
C SER A 761 3.46 5.27 56.60
N ARG A 762 2.89 5.19 55.38
CA ARG A 762 1.56 4.58 55.12
C ARG A 762 1.30 4.11 53.66
N ARG A 763 1.37 2.78 53.49
CA ARG A 763 0.58 1.81 52.68
C ARG A 763 0.44 1.95 51.14
N THR A 764 0.95 0.92 50.47
CA THR A 764 0.67 0.48 49.09
C THR A 764 -0.64 -0.34 48.97
N PRO A 765 -1.30 -0.38 47.79
CA PRO A 765 -2.44 -1.27 47.50
C PRO A 765 -2.02 -2.72 47.22
N PRO A 766 -2.92 -3.72 47.35
CA PRO A 766 -2.57 -5.13 47.25
C PRO A 766 -2.41 -5.61 45.80
N SER A 767 -1.33 -6.35 45.55
CA SER A 767 -1.06 -7.10 44.32
C SER A 767 -1.83 -8.43 44.30
N ARG A 768 -2.51 -8.70 43.19
CA ARG A 768 -3.21 -9.98 42.92
C ARG A 768 -2.20 -11.03 42.43
N PRO A 769 -2.23 -12.28 42.91
CA PRO A 769 -1.39 -13.34 42.36
C PRO A 769 -1.81 -13.75 40.95
N ALA A 770 -0.83 -14.13 40.12
CA ALA A 770 -1.05 -14.72 38.80
C ALA A 770 -1.75 -16.09 38.90
N PRO A 771 -2.60 -16.48 37.93
CA PRO A 771 -3.23 -17.79 37.90
C PRO A 771 -2.21 -18.92 37.61
N PRO A 772 -2.43 -20.15 38.11
CA PRO A 772 -1.51 -21.27 37.90
C PRO A 772 -1.53 -21.78 36.45
N ALA A 773 -0.38 -22.24 35.96
CA ALA A 773 -0.24 -22.89 34.65
C ALA A 773 -1.13 -24.15 34.52
N PRO A 774 -1.71 -24.42 33.32
CA PRO A 774 -2.47 -25.64 33.10
C PRO A 774 -1.57 -26.88 33.17
N LYS A 775 -2.04 -27.91 33.88
CA LYS A 775 -1.37 -29.21 34.00
C LYS A 775 -1.43 -29.96 32.66
N PRO A 776 -0.35 -30.66 32.24
CA PRO A 776 -0.42 -31.57 31.10
C PRO A 776 -1.33 -32.76 31.43
N PRO A 777 -2.10 -33.29 30.46
CA PRO A 777 -2.95 -34.44 30.70
C PRO A 777 -2.10 -35.70 30.96
N ILE A 778 -2.39 -36.33 32.10
CA ILE A 778 -1.85 -37.62 32.52
C ILE A 778 -2.55 -38.72 31.71
N SER A 779 -1.73 -39.62 31.16
CA SER A 779 -2.09 -40.88 30.53
C SER A 779 -2.98 -41.74 31.43
N GLN A 780 -4.14 -42.18 30.92
CA GLN A 780 -4.82 -43.38 31.41
C GLN A 780 -4.80 -44.44 30.30
N ASP A 781 -4.13 -45.54 30.63
CA ASP A 781 -4.00 -46.76 29.86
C ASP A 781 -5.18 -47.69 30.18
N ILE A 782 -5.96 -48.08 29.15
CA ILE A 782 -6.88 -49.22 29.16
C ILE A 782 -6.82 -49.92 27.77
N SER A 783 -5.91 -50.89 27.65
CA SER A 783 -6.06 -52.22 27.00
C SER A 783 -6.80 -52.42 25.64
N ARG A 784 -5.98 -52.62 24.57
CA ARG A 784 -5.93 -53.73 23.53
C ARG A 784 -7.18 -54.03 22.63
N PRO A 785 -7.10 -54.54 21.35
CA PRO A 785 -6.01 -55.26 20.64
C PRO A 785 -5.63 -54.82 19.19
N ARG A 786 -4.42 -55.21 18.77
CA ARG A 786 -3.98 -55.28 17.34
C ARG A 786 -4.50 -56.56 16.68
N PRO A 787 -4.76 -56.54 15.36
CA PRO A 787 -4.11 -57.52 14.45
C PRO A 787 -3.85 -56.93 13.02
N PRO A 788 -3.36 -57.69 12.02
CA PRO A 788 -1.98 -58.16 11.86
C PRO A 788 -1.34 -57.82 10.49
N GLN A 789 -0.04 -58.09 10.34
CA GLN A 789 0.71 -58.05 9.08
C GLN A 789 0.47 -59.30 8.19
N ARG A 790 0.40 -59.05 6.87
CA ARG A 790 0.72 -59.88 5.67
C ARG A 790 0.16 -61.31 5.50
N ALA A 791 -0.42 -61.55 4.30
CA ALA A 791 -0.16 -62.69 3.40
C ALA A 791 -0.59 -62.39 1.93
N LEU A 792 0.18 -62.91 0.96
CA LEU A 792 -0.07 -63.03 -0.52
C LEU A 792 -0.88 -64.34 -0.82
N PRO A 793 -1.10 -64.83 -2.07
CA PRO A 793 -1.45 -64.26 -3.41
C PRO A 793 -2.67 -64.97 -4.08
N ALA A 794 -3.15 -64.52 -5.27
CA ALA A 794 -3.81 -65.38 -6.30
C ALA A 794 -3.95 -64.72 -7.70
N ASN A 795 -3.51 -65.45 -8.75
CA ASN A 795 -3.80 -65.29 -10.21
C ASN A 795 -5.18 -65.95 -10.57
N PRO A 796 -5.68 -66.13 -11.84
CA PRO A 796 -5.28 -65.68 -13.21
C PRO A 796 -6.42 -65.14 -14.17
N VAL A 797 -6.02 -64.38 -15.22
CA VAL A 797 -6.36 -64.34 -16.71
C VAL A 797 -7.77 -64.79 -17.23
N PRO A 798 -8.42 -64.12 -18.25
CA PRO A 798 -8.16 -64.27 -19.72
C PRO A 798 -8.15 -62.92 -20.52
N ALA A 799 -7.13 -62.60 -21.34
CA ALA A 799 -6.87 -62.97 -22.73
C ALA A 799 -7.74 -62.27 -23.83
N ARG A 800 -7.18 -61.20 -24.44
CA ARG A 800 -7.01 -60.82 -25.88
C ARG A 800 -8.14 -61.05 -26.93
N PRO A 801 -8.23 -60.28 -28.06
CA PRO A 801 -7.09 -59.88 -28.91
C PRO A 801 -7.09 -58.47 -29.53
N ARG A 802 -5.87 -57.94 -29.75
CA ARG A 802 -5.56 -56.94 -30.78
C ARG A 802 -4.91 -57.66 -31.96
N ALA A 803 -5.41 -57.40 -33.16
CA ALA A 803 -4.80 -57.77 -34.42
C ALA A 803 -3.66 -56.80 -34.80
N TRP A 804 -2.59 -57.39 -35.34
CA TRP A 804 -1.40 -56.80 -36.01
C TRP A 804 -1.73 -56.52 -37.51
N PRO A 805 -0.78 -56.20 -38.45
CA PRO A 805 0.68 -55.87 -38.41
C PRO A 805 0.97 -54.55 -39.21
N GLY A 806 2.18 -54.03 -39.47
CA GLY A 806 3.59 -54.44 -39.33
C GLY A 806 4.50 -53.60 -40.26
N ASN A 807 5.81 -53.90 -40.18
CA ASN A 807 6.99 -53.49 -41.00
C ASN A 807 7.67 -52.15 -40.62
N GLY A 808 8.93 -52.03 -40.15
CA GLY A 808 10.15 -52.86 -39.95
C GLY A 808 11.39 -51.91 -40.06
N PRO A 809 12.69 -52.29 -39.97
CA PRO A 809 13.44 -53.26 -39.13
C PRO A 809 14.68 -52.55 -38.42
N PRO A 810 15.83 -53.17 -37.98
CA PRO A 810 16.17 -53.24 -36.54
C PRO A 810 17.69 -53.05 -36.12
N ILE A 811 17.99 -53.26 -34.80
CA ILE A 811 19.28 -53.67 -34.12
C ILE A 811 20.45 -52.63 -34.07
N SER A 812 21.38 -52.50 -33.08
CA SER A 812 21.85 -53.26 -31.89
C SER A 812 22.61 -52.34 -30.89
N LEU A 813 22.65 -52.71 -29.60
CA LEU A 813 23.53 -52.15 -28.55
C LEU A 813 24.88 -52.91 -28.45
N PRO A 814 25.98 -52.25 -28.06
CA PRO A 814 27.10 -52.89 -27.36
C PRO A 814 27.48 -52.23 -26.01
N PRO A 815 28.32 -52.89 -25.18
CA PRO A 815 28.32 -52.76 -23.72
C PRO A 815 29.38 -51.81 -23.13
N ALA A 816 29.21 -51.52 -21.83
CA ALA A 816 30.04 -50.66 -21.00
C ALA A 816 31.42 -51.27 -20.65
N HIS A 817 32.44 -50.41 -20.55
CA HIS A 817 33.69 -50.68 -19.84
C HIS A 817 34.20 -49.46 -19.04
N PRO A 818 34.87 -49.69 -17.88
CA PRO A 818 35.21 -48.66 -16.90
C PRO A 818 36.60 -48.04 -17.14
N ARG A 819 36.84 -46.80 -16.67
CA ARG A 819 38.17 -46.18 -16.67
C ARG A 819 38.61 -45.75 -15.26
N ALA A 820 39.84 -46.15 -14.95
CA ALA A 820 40.61 -45.90 -13.73
C ALA A 820 41.20 -44.46 -13.69
N PRO A 821 41.79 -44.03 -12.55
CA PRO A 821 41.99 -42.62 -12.19
C PRO A 821 43.35 -42.07 -12.65
N GLY A 822 43.39 -40.79 -12.99
CA GLY A 822 44.60 -40.08 -13.43
C GLY A 822 44.77 -38.71 -12.77
N ARG A 823 45.67 -38.67 -11.78
CA ARG A 823 46.70 -37.66 -11.47
C ARG A 823 46.35 -36.16 -11.60
N LEU A 824 46.28 -35.50 -10.43
CA LEU A 824 46.39 -34.06 -10.22
C LEU A 824 47.84 -33.55 -10.45
N GLN A 825 48.00 -32.45 -11.17
CA GLN A 825 49.00 -31.39 -10.94
C GLN A 825 48.55 -30.05 -11.57
N PRO A 826 49.05 -28.90 -11.07
CA PRO A 826 48.28 -27.64 -10.96
C PRO A 826 48.51 -26.65 -12.12
N ALA A 827 47.47 -25.90 -12.49
CA ALA A 827 47.56 -24.82 -13.46
C ALA A 827 47.78 -23.46 -12.77
N ALA A 828 49.01 -22.98 -12.94
CA ALA A 828 49.45 -21.62 -13.23
C ALA A 828 48.70 -20.40 -12.64
N GLN A 829 49.46 -19.63 -11.84
CA GLN A 829 49.37 -18.17 -11.75
C GLN A 829 49.28 -17.55 -13.15
N ASN A 830 48.32 -16.65 -13.36
CA ASN A 830 48.41 -15.67 -14.43
C ASN A 830 48.12 -14.27 -13.88
N THR A 831 49.18 -13.47 -13.91
CA THR A 831 49.27 -12.06 -13.58
C THR A 831 48.47 -11.20 -14.56
N GLY A 832 47.80 -10.19 -14.01
CA GLY A 832 47.74 -8.81 -14.53
C GLY A 832 47.23 -8.57 -15.95
N VAL A 833 45.97 -8.13 -16.05
CA VAL A 833 45.56 -7.17 -17.08
C VAL A 833 44.88 -6.01 -16.39
N GLY A 834 45.61 -4.90 -16.27
CA GLY A 834 45.08 -3.62 -15.79
C GLY A 834 44.07 -3.05 -16.78
N THR A 835 42.88 -2.74 -16.28
CA THR A 835 41.95 -1.84 -16.97
C THR A 835 42.05 -0.49 -16.29
N ALA A 836 42.66 0.46 -17.00
CA ALA A 836 42.69 1.86 -16.62
C ALA A 836 41.29 2.45 -16.85
N GLY A 837 40.44 2.36 -15.85
CA GLY A 837 39.30 3.26 -15.65
C GLY A 837 39.67 4.20 -14.51
N ALA A 838 39.57 5.52 -14.73
CA ALA A 838 39.94 6.54 -13.75
C ALA A 838 39.01 6.51 -12.54
N ALA A 839 39.31 5.66 -11.56
CA ALA A 839 38.71 5.69 -10.22
C ALA A 839 39.52 6.64 -9.34
N ASN A 840 38.87 7.69 -8.82
CA ASN A 840 39.49 8.58 -7.85
C ASN A 840 39.37 7.98 -6.44
N ILE A 841 40.52 7.65 -5.83
CA ILE A 841 40.61 7.16 -4.45
C ILE A 841 40.64 8.38 -3.51
N LEU A 842 39.65 8.48 -2.61
CA LEU A 842 39.59 9.55 -1.61
C LEU A 842 40.17 9.08 -0.26
N LYS A 843 41.01 9.92 0.36
CA LYS A 843 41.46 9.81 1.75
C LYS A 843 40.72 10.82 2.61
N ALA A 844 39.98 10.38 3.62
CA ALA A 844 39.37 11.27 4.60
C ALA A 844 40.44 11.81 5.58
N GLY A 845 40.52 13.15 5.72
CA GLY A 845 41.35 13.81 6.72
C GLY A 845 40.68 13.82 8.10
N GLN A 846 41.48 13.61 9.15
CA GLN A 846 41.05 13.71 10.55
C GLN A 846 40.48 15.11 10.87
N PRO A 847 39.46 15.21 11.74
CA PRO A 847 38.98 16.50 12.22
C PRO A 847 39.98 17.09 13.22
N GLY A 848 40.62 18.20 12.83
CA GLY A 848 41.39 19.03 13.75
C GLY A 848 40.45 19.77 14.69
N SER A 849 40.59 19.51 15.99
CA SER A 849 40.02 20.33 17.05
C SER A 849 40.71 21.70 17.05
N ARG A 850 39.95 22.76 16.76
CA ARG A 850 40.34 24.13 17.11
C ARG A 850 39.36 24.64 18.14
N GLY A 851 39.85 24.80 19.37
CA GLY A 851 39.18 25.60 20.37
C GLY A 851 39.31 27.08 20.02
N HIS A 852 38.17 27.77 20.04
CA HIS A 852 37.94 28.98 20.81
C HIS A 852 36.45 29.19 21.02
#